data_AF-A0A4R2J0D0-F1
#
_entry.id   AF-A0A4R2J0D0-F1
#
_cell.length_a   1.000
_cell.length_b   1.000
_cell.length_c   1.000
_cell.angle_alpha   90.00
_cell.angle_beta   90.00
_cell.angle_gamma   90.00
#
_symmetry.space_group_name_H-M   'P 1'
#
loop_
_entity.id
_entity.type
_entity.pdbx_description
1 polymer ?
#
loop_
_entity_poly.entity_id
_entity_poly.type
_entity_poly.pdbx_seq_one_letter_code
_entity_poly.pdbx_strand_id
1 'polypeptide(L)'
;MKGIAAPLAMVMFLCLADPADAAGPPDDAAAQTLAMRYSPVVRLQEDSSNCANGEQFQPTDVEAVLGDQQVALRGPWRPPDLVKPQPEGKDIRLGFPGHFLDFPGDPLRPGCTYAEWSARINAAHPATVYAHVVRDPAFPGQISLEYWFFYVFNDYNNTHEGDWESILLVFDAATPAAALTMDPTAVGFSQHGGAERARWGDPKLEIVDGTRPVVYPAAGSHANKYGRRLYLGRGSEGLGCDDTTNPGSELRPRVAYVPMTRADYVQQYPWLAFEGRWGERQRSFFDGPTGPNMKTSWTAPIQDAEATWRDDSNTVPAGTLLGPSSTSAFCAAVATGSNLVRETLDRTWLLGLLLAALVVLIWFAASRTRWGGADPLPARRRRAWGQAVVAALRLCRHRPGLFAGFATAFVVLSLVTVTLADLQAARRDAPVDLGAPTETATGFWASLLALAVSLLTISTYVVLLAAVTTTLDQLDRGAPVTATLALRQVMSNWRPLTRAAVQYFAVIAALTLFVATIPLAVYYAVSRAFAVPVAAAEHCRGSTALRRSRMLVRGRWWRTAVPLAIIVGLGLIAGPVAGITLLLGTDLPATLINVVSSLLFALAMPIASAAVVYLYFDRAVSLPGSPGSGEMPDARRTYPRDGDGSVEHDLPSVRSDS
;
A
#
# COMPACT_ATOMS: atom_id res chain seq x y z
N MET A 1 102.24 14.41 44.93
CA MET A 1 101.55 15.07 43.81
C MET A 1 100.31 14.25 43.47
N LYS A 2 99.18 14.93 43.36
CA LYS A 2 97.83 14.37 43.19
C LYS A 2 97.70 13.63 41.84
N GLY A 3 97.06 12.47 41.84
CA GLY A 3 96.67 11.74 40.64
C GLY A 3 95.45 10.88 40.95
N ILE A 4 94.27 11.42 40.64
CA ILE A 4 92.94 10.84 40.85
C ILE A 4 92.69 9.86 39.70
N ALA A 5 92.38 8.60 40.00
CA ALA A 5 91.88 7.62 39.04
C ALA A 5 90.40 7.32 39.34
N ALA A 6 89.51 7.79 38.47
CA ALA A 6 88.09 7.51 38.47
C ALA A 6 87.79 6.25 37.62
N PRO A 7 86.80 5.41 37.99
CA PRO A 7 86.46 4.22 37.21
C PRO A 7 85.52 4.56 36.04
N LEU A 8 85.79 3.96 34.88
CA LEU A 8 85.00 4.03 33.66
C LEU A 8 83.72 3.18 33.83
N ALA A 9 82.56 3.83 33.89
CA ALA A 9 81.26 3.16 33.87
C ALA A 9 80.87 2.82 32.41
N MET A 10 80.74 1.52 32.11
CA MET A 10 80.25 1.03 30.83
C MET A 10 78.72 1.03 30.85
N VAL A 11 78.11 1.99 30.15
CA VAL A 11 76.66 2.07 29.96
C VAL A 11 76.28 1.13 28.81
N MET A 12 75.57 0.05 29.13
CA MET A 12 74.98 -0.89 28.18
C MET A 12 73.65 -0.29 27.69
N PHE A 13 73.62 0.23 26.46
CA PHE A 13 72.39 0.69 25.81
C PHE A 13 71.60 -0.55 25.36
N LEU A 14 70.64 -0.98 26.19
CA LEU A 14 69.58 -1.90 25.76
C LEU A 14 68.58 -1.08 24.93
N CYS A 15 68.67 -1.22 23.60
CA CYS A 15 67.60 -0.77 22.70
C CYS A 15 66.33 -1.56 23.02
N LEU A 16 65.41 -0.93 23.73
CA LEU A 16 64.00 -1.29 23.71
C LEU A 16 63.50 -1.00 22.30
N ALA A 17 63.37 -2.03 21.48
CA ALA A 17 62.57 -1.94 20.27
C ALA A 17 61.11 -1.85 20.71
N ASP A 18 60.46 -0.72 20.43
CA ASP A 18 59.01 -0.64 20.47
C ASP A 18 58.43 -1.75 19.58
N PRO A 19 57.35 -2.44 20.00
CA PRO A 19 56.64 -3.34 19.11
C PRO A 19 56.12 -2.50 17.95
N ALA A 20 56.67 -2.72 16.75
CA ALA A 20 56.10 -2.19 15.53
C ALA A 20 54.64 -2.64 15.47
N ASP A 21 53.71 -1.67 15.52
CA ASP A 21 52.34 -1.87 15.08
C ASP A 21 52.40 -2.58 13.72
N ALA A 22 51.86 -3.80 13.68
CA ALA A 22 51.75 -4.55 12.45
C ALA A 22 50.76 -3.81 11.54
N ALA A 23 51.27 -2.90 10.71
CA ALA A 23 50.51 -2.36 9.59
C ALA A 23 50.05 -3.56 8.75
N GLY A 24 48.72 -3.71 8.60
CA GLY A 24 48.14 -4.74 7.75
C GLY A 24 48.63 -4.66 6.30
N PRO A 25 48.26 -5.62 5.44
CA PRO A 25 48.61 -5.58 4.03
C PRO A 25 48.28 -4.20 3.41
N PRO A 26 49.13 -3.64 2.53
CA PRO A 26 48.93 -2.29 1.98
C PRO A 26 47.60 -2.13 1.24
N ASP A 27 47.07 -3.22 0.67
CA ASP A 27 45.75 -3.25 0.05
C ASP A 27 44.61 -3.10 1.07
N ASP A 28 44.68 -3.74 2.25
CA ASP A 28 43.68 -3.59 3.31
C ASP A 28 43.66 -2.16 3.88
N ALA A 29 44.83 -1.53 4.05
CA ALA A 29 44.90 -0.14 4.50
C ALA A 29 44.23 0.84 3.50
N ALA A 30 44.47 0.63 2.19
CA ALA A 30 43.83 1.41 1.14
C ALA A 30 42.32 1.12 1.05
N ALA A 31 41.91 -0.14 1.19
CA ALA A 31 40.50 -0.56 1.21
C ALA A 31 39.74 0.01 2.42
N GLN A 32 40.35 0.04 3.60
CA GLN A 32 39.77 0.68 4.78
C GLN A 32 39.60 2.19 4.55
N THR A 33 40.58 2.85 3.95
CA THR A 33 40.48 4.28 3.60
C THR A 33 39.35 4.53 2.59
N LEU A 34 39.19 3.63 1.61
CA LEU A 34 38.11 3.69 0.62
C LEU A 34 36.73 3.53 1.29
N ALA A 35 36.61 2.56 2.19
CA ALA A 35 35.41 2.31 2.99
C ALA A 35 35.04 3.49 3.92
N MET A 36 36.01 4.21 4.47
CA MET A 36 35.72 5.40 5.27
C MET A 36 35.26 6.57 4.39
N ARG A 37 35.88 6.74 3.22
CA ARG A 37 35.59 7.84 2.28
C ARG A 37 34.17 7.78 1.73
N TYR A 38 33.74 6.61 1.26
CA TYR A 38 32.45 6.43 0.59
C TYR A 38 31.32 5.97 1.52
N SER A 39 31.49 6.15 2.85
CA SER A 39 30.55 5.59 3.82
C SER A 39 29.16 6.22 3.71
N PRO A 40 28.10 5.39 3.70
CA PRO A 40 26.76 5.86 3.37
C PRO A 40 26.17 6.74 4.47
N VAL A 41 25.24 7.59 4.05
CA VAL A 41 24.33 8.31 4.93
C VAL A 41 22.98 7.61 4.84
N VAL A 42 22.42 7.19 5.97
CA VAL A 42 21.15 6.47 6.02
C VAL A 42 20.06 7.45 6.47
N ARG A 43 19.01 7.62 5.67
CA ARG A 43 17.82 8.41 6.04
C ARG A 43 16.68 7.47 6.37
N LEU A 44 16.55 7.17 7.66
CA LEU A 44 15.43 6.39 8.19
C LEU A 44 14.17 7.24 8.21
N GLN A 45 13.01 6.60 8.21
CA GLN A 45 11.75 7.29 8.49
C GLN A 45 11.65 7.60 9.98
N GLU A 46 10.93 8.66 10.33
CA GLU A 46 10.77 9.09 11.72
C GLU A 46 10.10 7.98 12.55
N ASP A 47 10.70 7.71 13.72
CA ASP A 47 10.15 6.82 14.73
C ASP A 47 8.77 7.33 15.13
N SER A 48 7.75 6.50 14.95
CA SER A 48 6.43 6.85 15.47
C SER A 48 6.38 6.58 16.98
N SER A 49 5.66 7.41 17.72
CA SER A 49 5.40 7.24 19.16
C SER A 49 4.73 5.89 19.54
N ASN A 50 4.30 5.11 18.55
CA ASN A 50 3.82 3.75 18.73
C ASN A 50 4.60 2.77 17.84
N CYS A 51 4.89 1.58 18.37
CA CYS A 51 5.61 0.55 17.61
C CYS A 51 4.82 -0.03 16.41
N ALA A 52 3.56 0.36 16.26
CA ALA A 52 2.64 -0.16 15.24
C ALA A 52 2.69 0.65 13.93
N ASN A 53 3.35 1.82 13.94
CA ASN A 53 3.51 2.68 12.78
C ASN A 53 4.95 3.23 12.75
N GLY A 54 5.41 3.63 11.56
CA GLY A 54 6.76 4.18 11.36
C GLY A 54 7.86 3.11 11.32
N GLU A 55 9.07 3.55 10.98
CA GLU A 55 10.27 2.70 11.09
C GLU A 55 10.68 2.61 12.57
N GLN A 56 11.14 1.45 13.00
CA GLN A 56 11.53 1.16 14.39
C GLN A 56 12.93 0.53 14.47
N PHE A 57 13.53 0.25 13.33
CA PHE A 57 14.77 -0.47 13.19
C PHE A 57 15.81 0.39 12.47
N GLN A 58 17.03 0.31 12.98
CA GLN A 58 18.20 0.93 12.37
C GLN A 58 19.28 -0.12 12.17
N PRO A 59 20.30 0.13 11.32
CA PRO A 59 21.44 -0.76 11.17
C PRO A 59 22.10 -1.04 12.52
N THR A 60 22.09 -2.30 12.93
CA THR A 60 22.47 -2.75 14.27
C THR A 60 23.81 -3.50 14.20
N ASP A 61 24.69 -3.26 15.17
CA ASP A 61 25.93 -4.04 15.30
C ASP A 61 25.60 -5.51 15.62
N VAL A 62 26.01 -6.43 14.76
CA VAL A 62 25.87 -7.88 14.96
C VAL A 62 26.48 -8.32 16.28
N GLU A 63 27.61 -7.75 16.70
CA GLU A 63 28.26 -8.10 17.97
C GLU A 63 27.51 -7.54 19.20
N ALA A 64 26.51 -6.67 19.01
CA ALA A 64 25.60 -6.25 20.07
C ALA A 64 24.39 -7.19 20.20
N VAL A 65 24.02 -7.84 19.11
CA VAL A 65 22.95 -8.84 19.06
C VAL A 65 23.48 -10.19 19.54
N LEU A 66 24.60 -10.62 18.98
CA LEU A 66 25.40 -11.70 19.53
C LEU A 66 25.91 -11.25 20.91
N GLY A 67 25.80 -12.12 21.91
CA GLY A 67 26.11 -11.75 23.29
C GLY A 67 24.95 -11.11 24.07
N ASP A 68 23.78 -10.84 23.47
CA ASP A 68 22.56 -10.53 24.23
C ASP A 68 22.01 -11.82 24.88
N GLN A 69 21.61 -11.73 26.15
CA GLN A 69 21.10 -12.87 26.92
C GLN A 69 19.77 -13.44 26.40
N GLN A 70 19.05 -12.66 25.59
CA GLN A 70 17.77 -13.04 24.99
C GLN A 70 17.94 -13.72 23.62
N VAL A 71 19.15 -13.79 23.08
CA VAL A 71 19.43 -14.48 21.82
C VAL A 71 19.86 -15.91 22.08
N ALA A 72 19.35 -16.84 21.29
CA ALA A 72 19.68 -18.25 21.36
C ALA A 72 20.19 -18.79 20.03
N LEU A 73 21.18 -19.68 20.07
CA LEU A 73 21.53 -20.54 18.93
C LEU A 73 20.71 -21.82 19.04
N ARG A 74 19.97 -22.14 17.97
CA ARG A 74 19.11 -23.32 17.87
C ARG A 74 19.62 -24.30 16.82
N GLY A 75 19.39 -25.58 17.08
CA GLY A 75 19.81 -26.66 16.21
C GLY A 75 18.89 -26.91 15.00
N PRO A 76 19.34 -27.69 14.01
CA PRO A 76 18.60 -27.96 12.78
C PRO A 76 17.42 -28.93 12.97
N TRP A 77 17.26 -29.55 14.14
CA TRP A 77 16.28 -30.61 14.40
C TRP A 77 14.83 -30.10 14.47
N ARG A 78 13.87 -31.03 14.48
CA ARG A 78 12.43 -30.74 14.62
C ARG A 78 11.85 -31.57 15.77
N PRO A 79 11.43 -30.96 16.91
CA PRO A 79 11.55 -29.53 17.22
C PRO A 79 13.01 -29.06 17.33
N PRO A 80 13.29 -27.76 17.15
CA PRO A 80 14.64 -27.23 17.27
C PRO A 80 15.08 -27.14 18.74
N ASP A 81 16.19 -27.80 19.07
CA ASP A 81 16.76 -27.78 20.42
C ASP A 81 17.64 -26.54 20.65
N LEU A 82 17.71 -26.09 21.90
CA LEU A 82 18.64 -25.04 22.34
C LEU A 82 20.07 -25.59 22.32
N VAL A 83 20.94 -24.98 21.50
CA VAL A 83 22.37 -25.32 21.43
C VAL A 83 23.16 -24.46 22.40
N LYS A 84 22.95 -23.14 22.35
CA LYS A 84 23.64 -22.19 23.24
C LYS A 84 22.80 -20.92 23.48
N PRO A 85 22.51 -20.55 24.73
CA PRO A 85 22.02 -19.21 25.03
C PRO A 85 23.18 -18.19 24.93
N GLN A 86 22.86 -16.95 24.59
CA GLN A 86 23.82 -15.85 24.48
C GLN A 86 25.03 -16.21 23.59
N PRO A 87 24.82 -16.62 22.32
CA PRO A 87 25.93 -16.98 21.45
C PRO A 87 26.77 -15.74 21.12
N GLU A 88 28.09 -15.89 21.15
CA GLU A 88 29.05 -14.89 20.65
C GLU A 88 29.55 -15.30 19.25
N GLY A 89 30.15 -14.38 18.49
CA GLY A 89 30.65 -14.71 17.14
C GLY A 89 31.56 -15.94 17.08
N LYS A 90 32.43 -16.13 18.09
CA LYS A 90 33.34 -17.30 18.17
C LYS A 90 32.61 -18.64 18.30
N ASP A 91 31.37 -18.64 18.80
CA ASP A 91 30.57 -19.84 19.00
C ASP A 91 29.97 -20.36 17.70
N ILE A 92 29.78 -19.49 16.71
CA ILE A 92 29.18 -19.81 15.40
C ILE A 92 30.20 -19.86 14.26
N ARG A 93 31.50 -19.74 14.57
CA ARG A 93 32.60 -19.70 13.59
C ARG A 93 32.80 -20.98 12.76
N LEU A 94 32.18 -22.09 13.16
CA LEU A 94 32.30 -23.39 12.49
C LEU A 94 31.23 -23.62 11.41
N GLY A 95 30.52 -22.58 10.97
CA GLY A 95 29.47 -22.69 9.95
C GLY A 95 28.12 -23.02 10.55
N PHE A 96 27.97 -24.19 11.16
CA PHE A 96 26.68 -24.66 11.70
C PHE A 96 25.53 -24.59 10.66
N PRO A 97 25.66 -25.23 9.48
CA PRO A 97 24.61 -25.23 8.48
C PRO A 97 23.29 -25.78 9.06
N GLY A 98 22.18 -25.15 8.69
CA GLY A 98 20.84 -25.50 9.15
C GLY A 98 20.49 -25.08 10.58
N HIS A 99 21.45 -24.51 11.33
CA HIS A 99 21.17 -23.85 12.61
C HIS A 99 20.58 -22.47 12.37
N PHE A 100 20.04 -21.86 13.42
CA PHE A 100 19.50 -20.51 13.35
C PHE A 100 19.66 -19.77 14.67
N LEU A 101 19.76 -18.45 14.59
CA LEU A 101 19.62 -17.56 15.73
C LEU A 101 18.13 -17.32 16.02
N ASP A 102 17.77 -17.28 17.29
CA ASP A 102 16.41 -17.12 17.80
C ASP A 102 16.39 -15.86 18.65
N PHE A 103 15.62 -14.85 18.23
CA PHE A 103 15.55 -13.53 18.85
C PHE A 103 14.36 -13.44 19.82
N PRO A 104 14.30 -12.43 20.71
CA PRO A 104 13.21 -12.32 21.67
C PRO A 104 11.88 -11.96 20.99
N GLY A 105 10.97 -12.92 20.86
CA GLY A 105 9.60 -12.67 20.44
C GLY A 105 8.91 -13.87 19.80
N ASP A 106 7.86 -13.55 19.03
CA ASP A 106 7.21 -14.44 18.07
C ASP A 106 7.12 -13.63 16.77
N PRO A 107 7.88 -13.97 15.71
CA PRO A 107 7.90 -13.18 14.47
C PRO A 107 6.54 -13.15 13.77
N LEU A 108 5.66 -14.13 14.03
CA LEU A 108 4.31 -14.14 13.48
C LEU A 108 3.34 -13.26 14.27
N ARG A 109 3.72 -12.87 15.50
CA ARG A 109 2.95 -11.98 16.40
C ARG A 109 3.89 -11.01 17.13
N PRO A 110 4.61 -10.14 16.40
CA PRO A 110 5.75 -9.40 16.96
C PRO A 110 5.36 -8.41 18.06
N GLY A 111 4.15 -7.83 17.99
CA GLY A 111 3.74 -6.76 18.91
C GLY A 111 4.77 -5.63 18.88
N CYS A 112 5.16 -5.12 20.05
CA CYS A 112 6.27 -4.17 20.16
C CYS A 112 7.62 -4.84 20.53
N THR A 113 7.69 -6.16 20.63
CA THR A 113 8.81 -6.86 21.29
C THR A 113 10.15 -6.57 20.62
N TYR A 114 10.21 -6.73 19.30
CA TYR A 114 11.43 -6.48 18.52
C TYR A 114 11.80 -4.99 18.46
N ALA A 115 10.81 -4.10 18.36
CA ALA A 115 11.04 -2.65 18.36
C ALA A 115 11.65 -2.18 19.69
N GLU A 116 11.08 -2.61 20.82
CA GLU A 116 11.60 -2.28 22.15
C GLU A 116 13.00 -2.90 22.37
N TRP A 117 13.24 -4.10 21.86
CA TRP A 117 14.55 -4.74 21.95
C TRP A 117 15.60 -4.04 21.08
N SER A 118 15.25 -3.69 19.84
CA SER A 118 16.06 -2.87 18.94
C SER A 118 16.46 -1.57 19.61
N ALA A 119 15.50 -0.83 20.17
CA ALA A 119 15.76 0.43 20.86
C ALA A 119 16.71 0.27 22.05
N ARG A 120 16.58 -0.82 22.83
CA ARG A 120 17.51 -1.11 23.95
C ARG A 120 18.93 -1.39 23.48
N ILE A 121 19.12 -2.23 22.46
CA ILE A 121 20.45 -2.52 21.89
C ILE A 121 21.06 -1.24 21.34
N ASN A 122 20.30 -0.50 20.53
CA ASN A 122 20.76 0.67 19.81
C ASN A 122 20.97 1.91 20.70
N ALA A 123 20.40 1.93 21.91
CA ALA A 123 20.74 2.94 22.92
C ALA A 123 22.15 2.74 23.52
N ALA A 124 22.63 1.49 23.56
CA ALA A 124 23.95 1.14 24.12
C ALA A 124 25.04 1.02 23.05
N HIS A 125 24.66 0.71 21.80
CA HIS A 125 25.58 0.45 20.70
C HIS A 125 25.28 1.38 19.52
N PRO A 126 26.29 2.02 18.92
CA PRO A 126 26.08 2.89 17.77
C PRO A 126 25.66 2.06 16.56
N ALA A 127 24.79 2.64 15.73
CA ALA A 127 24.43 2.03 14.46
C ALA A 127 25.68 1.71 13.63
N THR A 128 25.74 0.52 13.06
CA THR A 128 26.95 -0.02 12.41
C THR A 128 26.62 -0.59 11.04
N VAL A 129 27.51 -0.38 10.08
CA VAL A 129 27.51 -1.00 8.75
C VAL A 129 28.84 -1.69 8.50
N TYR A 130 28.83 -2.83 7.82
CA TYR A 130 30.04 -3.61 7.54
C TYR A 130 30.53 -3.34 6.12
N ALA A 131 31.75 -2.82 5.99
CA ALA A 131 32.33 -2.49 4.70
C ALA A 131 33.23 -3.63 4.19
N HIS A 132 32.92 -4.16 3.01
CA HIS A 132 33.62 -5.29 2.41
C HIS A 132 34.10 -4.92 1.02
N VAL A 133 35.41 -5.07 0.77
CA VAL A 133 36.02 -4.72 -0.52
C VAL A 133 36.43 -6.01 -1.23
N VAL A 134 35.90 -6.21 -2.45
CA VAL A 134 36.03 -7.48 -3.17
C VAL A 134 36.56 -7.25 -4.57
N ARG A 135 37.55 -8.06 -4.95
CA ARG A 135 38.00 -8.23 -6.34
C ARG A 135 37.22 -9.38 -6.96
N ASP A 136 36.48 -9.11 -8.03
CA ASP A 136 35.76 -10.15 -8.76
C ASP A 136 36.69 -10.76 -9.83
N PRO A 137 36.99 -12.08 -9.79
CA PRO A 137 37.91 -12.70 -10.74
C PRO A 137 37.48 -12.58 -12.21
N ALA A 138 36.18 -12.45 -12.48
CA ALA A 138 35.67 -12.25 -13.84
C ALA A 138 35.89 -10.82 -14.36
N PHE A 139 36.16 -9.86 -13.47
CA PHE A 139 36.35 -8.44 -13.77
C PHE A 139 37.67 -7.92 -13.16
N PRO A 140 38.84 -8.41 -13.63
CA PRO A 140 40.14 -8.10 -13.01
C PRO A 140 40.55 -6.62 -13.06
N GLY A 141 39.88 -5.81 -13.89
CA GLY A 141 40.07 -4.36 -13.96
C GLY A 141 39.14 -3.56 -13.05
N GLN A 142 38.28 -4.23 -12.28
CA GLN A 142 37.30 -3.60 -11.40
C GLN A 142 37.42 -4.12 -9.97
N ILE A 143 36.97 -3.28 -9.04
CA ILE A 143 36.83 -3.63 -7.63
C ILE A 143 35.51 -3.11 -7.14
N SER A 144 34.97 -3.77 -6.13
CA SER A 144 33.72 -3.38 -5.51
C SER A 144 33.90 -3.06 -4.03
N LEU A 145 33.06 -2.16 -3.55
CA LEU A 145 32.93 -1.80 -2.14
C LEU A 145 31.46 -1.98 -1.73
N GLU A 146 31.21 -2.97 -0.90
CA GLU A 146 29.92 -3.25 -0.30
C GLU A 146 29.80 -2.63 1.08
N TYR A 147 28.62 -2.09 1.41
CA TYR A 147 28.22 -1.86 2.79
C TYR A 147 27.02 -2.75 3.11
N TRP A 148 27.15 -3.56 4.15
CA TRP A 148 26.10 -4.45 4.63
C TRP A 148 25.44 -3.88 5.89
N PHE A 149 24.11 -3.89 5.89
CA PHE A 149 23.25 -3.39 6.97
C PHE A 149 22.54 -4.58 7.58
N PHE A 150 22.68 -4.76 8.90
CA PHE A 150 21.91 -5.75 9.63
C PHE A 150 20.77 -5.08 10.40
N TYR A 151 19.55 -5.57 10.24
CA TYR A 151 18.42 -5.16 11.07
C TYR A 151 17.96 -6.36 11.90
N VAL A 152 17.54 -6.12 13.14
CA VAL A 152 17.16 -7.22 14.03
C VAL A 152 15.83 -7.88 13.64
N PHE A 153 15.00 -7.20 12.86
CA PHE A 153 13.67 -7.68 12.48
C PHE A 153 13.19 -7.00 11.20
N ASN A 154 12.56 -7.76 10.31
CA ASN A 154 11.86 -7.31 9.10
C ASN A 154 10.34 -7.30 9.38
N ASP A 155 9.75 -6.13 9.58
CA ASP A 155 8.29 -5.97 9.78
C ASP A 155 7.59 -5.60 8.46
N TYR A 156 7.70 -6.49 7.49
CA TYR A 156 7.08 -6.33 6.17
C TYR A 156 6.14 -7.50 5.82
N ASN A 157 5.65 -7.53 4.59
CA ASN A 157 4.74 -8.56 4.07
C ASN A 157 5.27 -9.99 4.23
N ASN A 158 6.60 -10.15 4.32
CA ASN A 158 7.32 -11.38 4.55
C ASN A 158 8.03 -11.35 5.92
N THR A 159 7.33 -10.94 6.98
CA THR A 159 7.95 -10.68 8.27
C THR A 159 8.85 -11.80 8.78
N HIS A 160 10.03 -11.46 9.28
CA HIS A 160 10.97 -12.43 9.84
C HIS A 160 11.96 -11.76 10.79
N GLU A 161 12.51 -12.58 11.68
CA GLU A 161 13.67 -12.17 12.48
C GLU A 161 14.90 -12.01 11.59
N GLY A 162 15.72 -10.99 11.92
CA GLY A 162 16.93 -10.63 11.20
C GLY A 162 16.70 -10.16 9.78
N ASP A 163 17.51 -9.22 9.32
CA ASP A 163 17.48 -8.76 7.94
C ASP A 163 18.85 -8.30 7.48
N TRP A 164 19.20 -8.63 6.25
CA TRP A 164 20.50 -8.30 5.65
C TRP A 164 20.30 -7.59 4.32
N GLU A 165 20.64 -6.32 4.32
CA GLU A 165 20.57 -5.44 3.16
C GLU A 165 21.98 -4.95 2.80
N SER A 166 22.18 -4.50 1.57
CA SER A 166 23.46 -3.95 1.12
C SER A 166 23.37 -2.84 0.07
N ILE A 167 24.42 -2.02 0.00
CA ILE A 167 24.71 -1.20 -1.17
C ILE A 167 26.08 -1.57 -1.73
N LEU A 168 26.23 -1.51 -3.05
CA LEU A 168 27.48 -1.83 -3.75
C LEU A 168 27.94 -0.63 -4.55
N LEU A 169 29.22 -0.25 -4.43
CA LEU A 169 29.88 0.71 -5.31
C LEU A 169 30.87 -0.06 -6.19
N VAL A 170 30.83 0.17 -7.50
CA VAL A 170 31.74 -0.43 -8.48
C VAL A 170 32.74 0.61 -8.95
N PHE A 171 34.02 0.26 -9.01
CA PHE A 171 35.10 1.12 -9.49
C PHE A 171 35.83 0.45 -10.65
N ASP A 172 36.17 1.21 -11.69
CA ASP A 172 37.05 0.78 -12.79
C ASP A 172 38.53 0.83 -12.37
N ALA A 173 38.84 0.09 -11.30
CA ALA A 173 40.18 -0.03 -10.73
C ALA A 173 40.49 -1.47 -10.30
N ALA A 174 41.69 -1.95 -10.59
CA ALA A 174 42.12 -3.29 -10.18
C ALA A 174 42.50 -3.40 -8.68
N THR A 175 42.73 -2.27 -8.00
CA THR A 175 43.18 -2.23 -6.59
C THR A 175 42.47 -1.14 -5.80
N PRO A 176 42.35 -1.28 -4.47
CA PRO A 176 41.78 -0.22 -3.62
C PRO A 176 42.55 1.10 -3.72
N ALA A 177 43.89 1.04 -3.83
CA ALA A 177 44.73 2.22 -3.98
C ALA A 177 44.44 2.99 -5.28
N ALA A 178 44.21 2.28 -6.39
CA ALA A 178 43.79 2.91 -7.65
C ALA A 178 42.36 3.47 -7.54
N ALA A 179 41.44 2.75 -6.88
CA ALA A 179 40.06 3.20 -6.67
C ALA A 179 39.98 4.52 -5.88
N LEU A 180 40.92 4.76 -4.94
CA LEU A 180 40.99 6.04 -4.20
C LEU A 180 41.26 7.27 -5.08
N THR A 181 41.78 7.09 -6.29
CA THR A 181 42.12 8.17 -7.21
C THR A 181 40.97 8.55 -8.15
N MET A 182 39.84 7.87 -8.05
CA MET A 182 38.69 8.05 -8.93
C MET A 182 37.36 7.91 -8.19
N ASP A 183 36.30 8.27 -8.90
CA ASP A 183 34.94 8.06 -8.45
C ASP A 183 34.44 6.66 -8.88
N PRO A 184 33.44 6.10 -8.18
CA PRO A 184 32.75 4.90 -8.63
C PRO A 184 32.12 5.11 -10.02
N THR A 185 31.90 4.04 -10.76
CA THR A 185 31.17 4.06 -12.02
C THR A 185 29.67 3.86 -11.82
N ALA A 186 29.30 2.99 -10.88
CA ALA A 186 27.93 2.68 -10.55
C ALA A 186 27.77 2.38 -9.06
N VAL A 187 26.55 2.60 -8.59
CA VAL A 187 26.07 2.25 -7.25
C VAL A 187 24.82 1.40 -7.43
N GLY A 188 24.71 0.32 -6.65
CA GLY A 188 23.52 -0.53 -6.62
C GLY A 188 22.96 -0.61 -5.21
N PHE A 189 21.66 -0.41 -5.07
CA PHE A 189 20.94 -0.48 -3.81
C PHE A 189 20.07 -1.75 -3.81
N SER A 190 20.34 -2.67 -2.88
CA SER A 190 19.58 -3.93 -2.74
C SER A 190 18.12 -3.66 -2.38
N GLN A 191 17.25 -4.50 -2.96
CA GLN A 191 15.80 -4.43 -2.82
C GLN A 191 15.25 -5.85 -2.95
N HIS A 192 14.89 -6.47 -1.82
CA HIS A 192 14.31 -7.80 -1.80
C HIS A 192 15.19 -8.84 -2.53
N GLY A 193 14.77 -9.29 -3.72
CA GLY A 193 15.46 -10.30 -4.51
C GLY A 193 16.37 -9.74 -5.61
N GLY A 194 16.58 -8.42 -5.67
CA GLY A 194 17.44 -7.78 -6.67
C GLY A 194 17.99 -6.44 -6.19
N ALA A 195 18.39 -5.58 -7.13
CA ALA A 195 18.88 -4.23 -6.80
C ALA A 195 18.50 -3.21 -7.89
N GLU A 196 18.56 -1.93 -7.54
CA GLU A 196 18.44 -0.83 -8.49
C GLU A 196 19.79 -0.12 -8.67
N ARG A 197 20.19 0.07 -9.92
CA ARG A 197 21.43 0.75 -10.34
C ARG A 197 21.22 2.25 -10.46
N ALA A 198 22.23 3.01 -10.06
CA ALA A 198 22.47 4.39 -10.47
C ALA A 198 23.92 4.51 -10.96
N ARG A 199 24.16 5.21 -12.06
CA ARG A 199 25.52 5.65 -12.39
C ARG A 199 25.96 6.73 -11.42
N TRP A 200 27.26 6.83 -11.19
CA TRP A 200 27.77 7.95 -10.40
C TRP A 200 27.45 9.29 -11.09
N GLY A 201 26.86 10.22 -10.33
CA GLY A 201 26.35 11.49 -10.86
C GLY A 201 24.94 11.44 -11.46
N ASP A 202 24.25 10.29 -11.46
CA ASP A 202 22.85 10.23 -11.88
C ASP A 202 21.96 11.13 -11.00
N PRO A 203 20.94 11.81 -11.55
CA PRO A 203 20.09 12.74 -10.79
C PRO A 203 19.32 12.10 -9.62
N LYS A 204 19.13 10.77 -9.64
CA LYS A 204 18.49 10.04 -8.55
C LYS A 204 19.45 9.68 -7.42
N LEU A 205 20.76 9.66 -7.68
CA LEU A 205 21.78 9.35 -6.68
C LEU A 205 22.15 10.63 -5.93
N GLU A 206 21.64 10.75 -4.72
CA GLU A 206 22.02 11.84 -3.83
C GLU A 206 23.36 11.53 -3.15
N ILE A 207 24.31 12.45 -3.27
CA ILE A 207 25.64 12.36 -2.66
C ILE A 207 25.83 13.54 -1.70
N VAL A 208 26.18 13.23 -0.45
CA VAL A 208 26.54 14.20 0.59
C VAL A 208 28.06 14.22 0.75
N ASP A 209 28.62 15.39 1.11
CA ASP A 209 30.06 15.60 1.30
C ASP A 209 30.92 15.15 0.09
N GLY A 210 30.33 15.18 -1.11
CA GLY A 210 30.95 14.80 -2.38
C GLY A 210 31.24 13.31 -2.58
N THR A 211 31.07 12.46 -1.56
CA THR A 211 31.50 11.04 -1.61
C THR A 211 30.54 10.06 -0.94
N ARG A 212 29.54 10.52 -0.19
CA ARG A 212 28.68 9.66 0.64
C ARG A 212 27.31 9.46 -0.02
N PRO A 213 26.99 8.26 -0.52
CA PRO A 213 25.65 7.97 -1.03
C PRO A 213 24.60 8.08 0.07
N VAL A 214 23.49 8.73 -0.22
CA VAL A 214 22.31 8.74 0.66
C VAL A 214 21.43 7.55 0.34
N VAL A 215 21.15 6.77 1.36
CA VAL A 215 20.32 5.56 1.30
C VAL A 215 19.02 5.84 2.02
N TYR A 216 17.89 5.47 1.41
CA TYR A 216 16.56 5.52 2.02
C TYR A 216 16.03 4.10 2.21
N PRO A 217 16.28 3.45 3.36
CA PRO A 217 15.66 2.16 3.68
C PRO A 217 14.14 2.30 3.77
N ALA A 218 13.42 1.40 3.13
CA ALA A 218 11.96 1.34 3.22
C ALA A 218 11.49 0.86 4.60
N ALA A 219 10.38 1.44 5.09
CA ALA A 219 9.85 1.10 6.40
C ALA A 219 9.52 -0.40 6.51
N GLY A 220 10.09 -1.07 7.51
CA GLY A 220 9.86 -2.46 7.84
C GLY A 220 10.54 -3.47 6.91
N SER A 221 10.69 -3.17 5.61
CA SER A 221 11.35 -4.05 4.63
C SER A 221 12.84 -3.80 4.45
N HIS A 222 13.31 -2.62 4.87
CA HIS A 222 14.68 -2.11 4.74
C HIS A 222 15.25 -2.05 3.31
N ALA A 223 14.47 -2.42 2.30
CA ALA A 223 14.86 -2.35 0.90
C ALA A 223 15.36 -0.94 0.56
N ASN A 224 16.59 -0.85 0.06
CA ASN A 224 17.29 0.41 -0.12
C ASN A 224 16.80 1.16 -1.36
N LYS A 225 16.37 2.41 -1.19
CA LYS A 225 15.85 3.27 -2.26
C LYS A 225 16.70 4.54 -2.44
N TYR A 226 16.63 5.11 -3.64
CA TYR A 226 17.31 6.36 -4.01
C TYR A 226 16.56 7.64 -3.59
N GLY A 227 15.37 7.53 -3.00
CA GLY A 227 14.61 8.72 -2.60
C GLY A 227 13.34 8.41 -1.84
N ARG A 228 12.63 9.48 -1.46
CA ARG A 228 11.38 9.45 -0.69
C ARG A 228 10.17 9.28 -1.58
N ARG A 229 9.74 8.04 -1.80
CA ARG A 229 8.60 7.68 -2.65
C ARG A 229 7.94 6.41 -2.11
N LEU A 230 6.74 6.13 -2.59
CA LEU A 230 6.14 4.81 -2.44
C LEU A 230 6.54 3.96 -3.65
N TYR A 231 7.26 2.88 -3.42
CA TYR A 231 7.79 1.99 -4.44
C TYR A 231 6.90 0.75 -4.56
N LEU A 232 6.66 0.31 -5.78
CA LEU A 232 5.76 -0.79 -6.10
C LEU A 232 6.55 -2.09 -6.31
N GLY A 233 6.42 -3.02 -5.38
CA GLY A 233 7.07 -4.33 -5.43
C GLY A 233 6.30 -5.35 -6.25
N ARG A 234 6.93 -5.84 -7.32
CA ARG A 234 6.56 -7.08 -8.04
C ARG A 234 7.81 -7.84 -8.51
N GLY A 235 7.78 -9.16 -8.43
CA GLY A 235 8.90 -10.00 -8.88
C GLY A 235 10.15 -9.78 -8.03
N SER A 236 11.27 -9.37 -8.65
CA SER A 236 12.53 -9.09 -7.93
C SER A 236 12.47 -7.82 -7.08
N GLU A 237 11.52 -6.90 -7.32
CA GLU A 237 11.24 -5.73 -6.49
C GLU A 237 10.49 -6.08 -5.18
N GLY A 238 10.25 -7.36 -4.89
CA GLY A 238 9.43 -7.82 -3.77
C GLY A 238 7.94 -7.94 -4.13
N LEU A 239 7.08 -8.10 -3.12
CA LEU A 239 5.62 -8.14 -3.29
C LEU A 239 4.96 -7.16 -2.32
N GLY A 240 4.26 -6.17 -2.86
CA GLY A 240 3.59 -5.13 -2.07
C GLY A 240 4.14 -3.76 -2.38
N CYS A 241 4.23 -2.88 -1.39
CA CYS A 241 4.74 -1.53 -1.59
C CYS A 241 5.70 -1.13 -0.47
N ASP A 242 6.90 -0.77 -0.86
CA ASP A 242 7.95 -0.25 0.02
C ASP A 242 7.75 1.25 0.19
N ASP A 243 7.59 1.71 1.42
CA ASP A 243 7.36 3.12 1.71
C ASP A 243 8.65 3.77 2.23
N THR A 244 9.07 4.89 1.62
CA THR A 244 10.13 5.80 2.12
C THR A 244 9.65 7.24 2.21
N THR A 245 8.34 7.47 2.23
CA THR A 245 7.75 8.80 2.06
C THR A 245 7.83 9.67 3.31
N ASN A 246 7.78 9.08 4.51
CA ASN A 246 7.83 9.85 5.75
C ASN A 246 9.21 10.52 5.88
N PRO A 247 9.26 11.78 6.36
CA PRO A 247 10.54 12.38 6.72
C PRO A 247 11.13 11.59 7.88
N GLY A 248 12.44 11.69 8.09
CA GLY A 248 13.07 11.11 9.27
C GLY A 248 14.53 11.50 9.40
N SER A 249 15.18 10.92 10.40
CA SER A 249 16.51 11.33 10.84
C SER A 249 17.61 10.86 9.90
N GLU A 250 18.61 11.73 9.71
CA GLU A 250 19.87 11.37 9.09
C GLU A 250 20.75 10.61 10.09
N LEU A 251 21.19 9.42 9.72
CA LEU A 251 22.09 8.57 10.47
C LEU A 251 23.41 8.40 9.70
N ARG A 252 24.53 8.57 10.42
CA ARG A 252 25.89 8.32 9.91
C ARG A 252 26.45 7.12 10.66
N PRO A 253 26.21 5.89 10.19
CA PRO A 253 26.60 4.69 10.92
C PRO A 253 28.12 4.57 11.03
N ARG A 254 28.58 3.91 12.09
CA ARG A 254 29.98 3.50 12.23
C ARG A 254 30.29 2.47 11.15
N VAL A 255 31.41 2.64 10.47
CA VAL A 255 31.91 1.68 9.48
C VAL A 255 32.78 0.64 10.17
N ALA A 256 32.33 -0.60 10.20
CA ALA A 256 33.12 -1.75 10.59
C ALA A 256 33.78 -2.34 9.34
N TYR A 257 35.05 -2.02 9.11
CA TYR A 257 35.79 -2.54 7.96
C TYR A 257 36.06 -4.04 8.12
N VAL A 258 35.77 -4.80 7.06
CA VAL A 258 35.99 -6.24 6.93
C VAL A 258 37.25 -6.45 6.08
N PRO A 259 38.30 -7.11 6.61
CA PRO A 259 39.51 -7.42 5.85
C PRO A 259 39.22 -8.15 4.54
N MET A 260 40.03 -7.91 3.52
CA MET A 260 39.78 -8.46 2.18
C MET A 260 39.93 -9.98 2.12
N THR A 261 40.83 -10.56 2.94
CA THR A 261 41.09 -12.00 2.91
C THR A 261 40.15 -12.75 3.86
N ARG A 262 39.67 -13.93 3.44
CA ARG A 262 38.76 -14.75 4.25
C ARG A 262 39.33 -15.19 5.58
N ALA A 263 40.61 -15.55 5.62
CA ALA A 263 41.23 -15.96 6.87
C ALA A 263 41.21 -14.80 7.88
N ASP A 264 41.56 -13.60 7.43
CA ASP A 264 41.65 -12.42 8.29
C ASP A 264 40.26 -11.92 8.70
N TYR A 265 39.28 -11.89 7.79
CA TYR A 265 37.94 -11.46 8.18
C TYR A 265 37.22 -12.45 9.10
N VAL A 266 37.42 -13.76 8.96
CA VAL A 266 36.85 -14.74 9.91
C VAL A 266 37.57 -14.68 11.25
N GLN A 267 38.85 -14.33 11.26
CA GLN A 267 39.57 -14.10 12.51
C GLN A 267 39.05 -12.86 13.25
N GLN A 268 38.79 -11.76 12.52
CA GLN A 268 38.31 -10.51 13.09
C GLN A 268 36.81 -10.53 13.43
N TYR A 269 35.99 -11.15 12.57
CA TYR A 269 34.54 -11.28 12.71
C TYR A 269 34.14 -12.75 12.56
N PRO A 270 34.26 -13.58 13.61
CA PRO A 270 34.06 -15.02 13.49
C PRO A 270 32.64 -15.43 13.08
N TRP A 271 31.65 -14.57 13.30
CA TRP A 271 30.28 -14.77 12.85
C TRP A 271 30.12 -14.74 11.32
N LEU A 272 31.05 -14.15 10.57
CA LEU A 272 31.03 -14.19 9.10
C LEU A 272 31.26 -15.60 8.55
N ALA A 273 31.69 -16.55 9.38
CA ALA A 273 31.74 -17.95 8.99
C ALA A 273 30.41 -18.70 9.18
N PHE A 274 29.38 -18.09 9.80
CA PHE A 274 28.11 -18.75 10.07
C PHE A 274 27.30 -19.02 8.79
N GLU A 275 26.86 -20.27 8.62
CA GLU A 275 26.11 -20.79 7.47
C GLU A 275 24.65 -21.12 7.83
N GLY A 276 24.21 -20.69 9.02
CA GLY A 276 22.82 -20.80 9.47
C GLY A 276 21.97 -19.58 9.10
N ARG A 277 20.80 -19.50 9.73
CA ARG A 277 19.87 -18.37 9.56
C ARG A 277 20.01 -17.35 10.67
N TRP A 278 19.92 -16.09 10.28
CA TRP A 278 19.86 -14.93 11.15
C TRP A 278 18.40 -14.67 11.51
N GLY A 279 17.86 -15.41 12.46
CA GLY A 279 16.45 -15.35 12.84
C GLY A 279 15.75 -16.71 12.83
N GLU A 280 14.63 -16.81 13.56
CA GLU A 280 13.88 -18.03 13.77
C GLU A 280 13.57 -18.76 12.46
N ARG A 281 13.71 -20.09 12.50
CA ARG A 281 13.31 -20.91 11.37
C ARG A 281 11.79 -21.02 11.24
N GLN A 282 11.26 -20.46 10.17
CA GLN A 282 9.82 -20.44 9.86
C GLN A 282 9.51 -21.09 8.50
N ARG A 283 8.25 -21.02 8.06
CA ARG A 283 7.84 -21.56 6.75
C ARG A 283 7.97 -20.51 5.66
N SER A 284 8.52 -20.92 4.52
CA SER A 284 8.51 -20.14 3.27
C SER A 284 9.20 -18.78 3.44
N PHE A 285 8.51 -17.69 3.12
CA PHE A 285 9.06 -16.33 3.11
C PHE A 285 9.12 -15.65 4.49
N PHE A 286 8.66 -16.31 5.56
CA PHE A 286 8.79 -15.83 6.95
C PHE A 286 10.07 -16.31 7.65
N ASP A 287 10.92 -17.06 6.94
CA ASP A 287 12.13 -17.71 7.45
C ASP A 287 13.29 -16.71 7.54
N GLY A 288 14.02 -16.68 8.66
CA GLY A 288 15.15 -15.77 8.84
C GLY A 288 16.19 -15.89 7.70
N PRO A 289 16.79 -14.77 7.23
CA PRO A 289 17.69 -14.80 6.09
C PRO A 289 19.01 -15.50 6.41
N THR A 290 19.71 -15.93 5.36
CA THR A 290 21.14 -16.30 5.49
C THR A 290 22.01 -15.06 5.52
N GLY A 291 23.21 -15.19 6.11
CA GLY A 291 24.16 -14.08 6.22
C GLY A 291 24.81 -13.68 4.89
N PRO A 292 25.59 -12.58 4.88
CA PRO A 292 26.27 -12.07 3.69
C PRO A 292 27.17 -13.10 3.01
N ASN A 293 27.93 -13.86 3.80
CA ASN A 293 28.84 -14.92 3.35
C ASN A 293 28.19 -16.03 2.50
N MET A 294 26.86 -16.14 2.53
CA MET A 294 26.10 -17.11 1.74
C MET A 294 25.46 -16.52 0.47
N LYS A 295 25.71 -15.24 0.18
CA LYS A 295 25.18 -14.56 -1.00
C LYS A 295 26.20 -14.58 -2.13
N THR A 296 25.74 -14.70 -3.38
CA THR A 296 26.61 -14.56 -4.55
C THR A 296 27.31 -13.20 -4.55
N SER A 297 26.57 -12.14 -4.19
CA SER A 297 27.08 -10.78 -4.09
C SER A 297 28.31 -10.64 -3.19
N TRP A 298 28.40 -11.42 -2.10
CA TRP A 298 29.58 -11.39 -1.22
C TRP A 298 30.86 -11.88 -1.90
N THR A 299 30.77 -12.86 -2.80
CA THR A 299 31.96 -13.47 -3.43
C THR A 299 32.23 -13.00 -4.84
N ALA A 300 31.18 -12.68 -5.59
CA ALA A 300 31.22 -12.26 -6.99
C ALA A 300 30.23 -11.09 -7.23
N PRO A 301 30.44 -9.95 -6.55
CA PRO A 301 29.48 -8.84 -6.53
C PRO A 301 29.21 -8.24 -7.91
N ILE A 302 30.23 -8.17 -8.78
CA ILE A 302 30.08 -7.53 -10.09
C ILE A 302 29.33 -8.47 -11.04
N GLN A 303 29.60 -9.78 -10.99
CA GLN A 303 28.81 -10.77 -11.71
C GLN A 303 27.33 -10.76 -11.29
N ASP A 304 27.07 -10.70 -9.97
CA ASP A 304 25.71 -10.61 -9.44
C ASP A 304 25.02 -9.31 -9.87
N ALA A 305 25.74 -8.19 -9.85
CA ALA A 305 25.25 -6.89 -10.30
C ALA A 305 24.83 -6.91 -11.78
N GLU A 306 25.69 -7.42 -12.66
CA GLU A 306 25.37 -7.54 -14.10
C GLU A 306 24.18 -8.46 -14.37
N ALA A 307 23.93 -9.45 -13.51
CA ALA A 307 22.81 -10.38 -13.66
C ALA A 307 21.48 -9.86 -13.09
N THR A 308 21.51 -9.08 -12.02
CA THR A 308 20.31 -8.80 -11.20
C THR A 308 19.88 -7.35 -11.16
N TRP A 309 20.77 -6.40 -11.48
CA TRP A 309 20.46 -4.99 -11.32
C TRP A 309 19.53 -4.47 -12.40
N ARG A 310 18.51 -3.74 -11.96
CA ARG A 310 17.60 -3.00 -12.81
C ARG A 310 18.02 -1.53 -12.86
N ASP A 311 17.71 -0.86 -13.95
CA ASP A 311 17.99 0.57 -14.07
C ASP A 311 17.01 1.44 -13.30
N ASP A 312 15.77 0.99 -13.09
CA ASP A 312 14.74 1.77 -12.39
C ASP A 312 13.80 0.86 -11.59
N SER A 313 13.22 1.42 -10.53
CA SER A 313 12.13 0.80 -9.79
C SER A 313 10.80 1.48 -10.06
N ASN A 314 9.73 0.71 -9.98
CA ASN A 314 8.39 1.22 -10.19
C ASN A 314 7.97 2.03 -8.97
N THR A 315 7.42 3.22 -9.21
CA THR A 315 6.87 4.07 -8.14
C THR A 315 5.36 4.14 -8.27
N VAL A 316 4.68 4.18 -7.14
CA VAL A 316 3.25 4.46 -7.09
C VAL A 316 3.07 5.95 -7.41
N PRO A 317 2.33 6.30 -8.48
CA PRO A 317 2.10 7.70 -8.82
C PRO A 317 1.40 8.42 -7.67
N ALA A 318 1.81 9.66 -7.42
CA ALA A 318 1.11 10.52 -6.47
C ALA A 318 -0.28 10.88 -7.01
N GLY A 319 -1.30 10.77 -6.16
CA GLY A 319 -2.68 11.07 -6.54
C GLY A 319 -3.44 9.90 -7.20
N THR A 320 -4.76 10.03 -7.25
CA THR A 320 -5.65 9.05 -7.90
C THR A 320 -6.21 9.63 -9.19
N LEU A 321 -6.03 8.92 -10.31
CA LEU A 321 -6.57 9.34 -11.60
C LEU A 321 -8.11 9.49 -11.56
N LEU A 322 -8.80 8.39 -11.24
CA LEU A 322 -10.25 8.26 -11.43
C LEU A 322 -10.75 7.03 -10.67
N GLY A 323 -11.43 7.23 -9.55
CA GLY A 323 -11.81 6.13 -8.66
C GLY A 323 -10.64 5.57 -7.87
N PRO A 324 -10.80 4.40 -7.22
CA PRO A 324 -9.75 3.82 -6.41
C PRO A 324 -8.53 3.46 -7.27
N SER A 325 -7.35 3.92 -6.85
CA SER A 325 -6.08 3.58 -7.50
C SER A 325 -5.83 2.07 -7.44
N SER A 326 -5.47 1.46 -8.57
CA SER A 326 -5.15 0.02 -8.63
C SER A 326 -3.87 -0.30 -7.88
N THR A 327 -2.85 0.56 -7.97
CA THR A 327 -1.60 0.37 -7.24
C THR A 327 -1.82 0.51 -5.73
N SER A 328 -2.61 1.49 -5.28
CA SER A 328 -2.94 1.63 -3.86
C SER A 328 -3.81 0.46 -3.35
N ALA A 329 -4.79 0.03 -4.14
CA ALA A 329 -5.60 -1.14 -3.83
C ALA A 329 -4.75 -2.42 -3.78
N PHE A 330 -3.75 -2.55 -4.67
CA PHE A 330 -2.77 -3.63 -4.64
C PHE A 330 -1.95 -3.61 -3.35
N CYS A 331 -1.33 -2.47 -3.00
CA CYS A 331 -0.55 -2.34 -1.77
C CYS A 331 -1.37 -2.78 -0.54
N ALA A 332 -2.60 -2.25 -0.42
CA ALA A 332 -3.49 -2.55 0.70
C ALA A 332 -3.93 -4.03 0.71
N ALA A 333 -4.24 -4.60 -0.45
CA ALA A 333 -4.65 -5.99 -0.57
C ALA A 333 -3.50 -6.95 -0.21
N VAL A 334 -2.27 -6.68 -0.65
CA VAL A 334 -1.09 -7.47 -0.29
C VAL A 334 -0.81 -7.35 1.20
N ALA A 335 -0.75 -6.14 1.76
CA ALA A 335 -0.53 -5.94 3.20
C ALA A 335 -1.58 -6.67 4.06
N THR A 336 -2.86 -6.54 3.70
CA THR A 336 -3.95 -7.22 4.41
C THR A 336 -3.87 -8.74 4.24
N GLY A 337 -3.59 -9.20 3.02
CA GLY A 337 -3.48 -10.62 2.69
C GLY A 337 -2.31 -11.30 3.41
N SER A 338 -1.13 -10.66 3.42
CA SER A 338 0.05 -11.12 4.14
C SER A 338 -0.20 -11.20 5.64
N ASN A 339 -0.86 -10.20 6.24
CA ASN A 339 -1.27 -10.25 7.65
C ASN A 339 -2.21 -11.43 7.94
N LEU A 340 -3.20 -11.65 7.07
CA LEU A 340 -4.11 -12.79 7.22
C LEU A 340 -3.38 -14.13 7.12
N VAL A 341 -2.46 -14.28 6.16
CA VAL A 341 -1.64 -15.51 6.01
C VAL A 341 -0.75 -15.72 7.22
N ARG A 342 -0.09 -14.65 7.71
CA ARG A 342 0.75 -14.67 8.93
C ARG A 342 -0.04 -15.13 10.14
N GLU A 343 -1.17 -14.49 10.45
CA GLU A 343 -2.00 -14.81 11.62
C GLU A 343 -2.58 -16.24 11.57
N THR A 344 -2.72 -16.79 10.37
CA THR A 344 -3.28 -18.13 10.14
C THR A 344 -2.24 -19.19 9.78
N LEU A 345 -0.94 -18.88 9.83
CA LEU A 345 0.13 -19.80 9.41
C LEU A 345 0.11 -21.11 10.22
N ASP A 346 -0.12 -21.01 11.53
CA ASP A 346 -0.27 -22.15 12.44
C ASP A 346 -1.62 -22.87 12.29
N ARG A 347 -2.59 -22.22 11.65
CA ARG A 347 -3.99 -22.65 11.54
C ARG A 347 -4.46 -22.55 10.09
N THR A 348 -3.77 -23.23 9.18
CA THR A 348 -4.11 -23.21 7.74
C THR A 348 -5.54 -23.65 7.45
N TRP A 349 -6.14 -24.49 8.31
CA TRP A 349 -7.56 -24.86 8.24
C TRP A 349 -8.51 -23.67 8.44
N LEU A 350 -8.12 -22.69 9.29
CA LEU A 350 -8.89 -21.46 9.52
C LEU A 350 -8.87 -20.59 8.28
N LEU A 351 -7.70 -20.44 7.63
CA LEU A 351 -7.60 -19.75 6.34
C LEU A 351 -8.50 -20.42 5.29
N GLY A 352 -8.42 -21.75 5.19
CA GLY A 352 -9.28 -22.53 4.29
C GLY A 352 -10.77 -22.32 4.58
N LEU A 353 -11.17 -22.27 5.86
CA LEU A 353 -12.54 -22.01 6.28
C LEU A 353 -12.99 -20.59 5.95
N LEU A 354 -12.15 -19.58 6.16
CA LEU A 354 -12.44 -18.18 5.82
C LEU A 354 -12.64 -18.01 4.30
N LEU A 355 -11.76 -18.62 3.50
CA LEU A 355 -11.87 -18.62 2.04
C LEU A 355 -13.13 -19.37 1.58
N ALA A 356 -13.41 -20.54 2.16
CA ALA A 356 -14.62 -21.29 1.85
C ALA A 356 -15.89 -20.51 2.23
N ALA A 357 -15.90 -19.85 3.39
CA ALA A 357 -17.00 -18.99 3.83
C ALA A 357 -17.22 -17.82 2.87
N LEU A 358 -16.14 -17.18 2.40
CA LEU A 358 -16.23 -16.11 1.39
C LEU A 358 -16.84 -16.63 0.07
N VAL A 359 -16.38 -17.78 -0.42
CA VAL A 359 -16.94 -18.40 -1.64
C VAL A 359 -18.42 -18.74 -1.45
N VAL A 360 -18.79 -19.33 -0.31
CA VAL A 360 -20.18 -19.65 0.03
C VAL A 360 -21.04 -18.39 0.11
N LEU A 361 -20.53 -17.29 0.69
CA LEU A 361 -21.24 -16.01 0.76
C LEU A 361 -21.47 -15.41 -0.63
N ILE A 362 -20.46 -15.45 -1.50
CA ILE A 362 -20.57 -14.98 -2.90
C ILE A 362 -21.58 -15.85 -3.66
N TRP A 363 -21.48 -17.17 -3.54
CA TRP A 363 -22.42 -18.11 -4.15
C TRP A 363 -23.84 -17.94 -3.61
N PHE A 364 -24.00 -17.76 -2.31
CA PHE A 364 -25.29 -17.51 -1.67
C PHE A 364 -25.91 -16.19 -2.16
N ALA A 365 -25.13 -15.11 -2.23
CA ALA A 365 -25.59 -13.85 -2.79
C ALA A 365 -26.05 -14.04 -4.24
N ALA A 366 -25.21 -14.65 -5.09
CA ALA A 366 -25.49 -14.87 -6.50
C ALA A 366 -26.67 -15.82 -6.78
N SER A 367 -26.90 -16.82 -5.91
CA SER A 367 -28.00 -17.78 -6.05
C SER A 367 -29.34 -17.25 -5.51
N ARG A 368 -29.32 -16.33 -4.53
CA ARG A 368 -30.53 -15.72 -3.94
C ARG A 368 -31.10 -14.55 -4.74
N THR A 369 -30.76 -14.45 -6.02
CA THR A 369 -31.33 -13.46 -6.94
C THR A 369 -31.77 -14.08 -8.25
N ARG A 370 -32.61 -13.34 -8.98
CA ARG A 370 -32.97 -13.66 -10.35
C ARG A 370 -32.06 -12.87 -11.29
N TRP A 371 -31.61 -13.53 -12.36
CA TRP A 371 -30.79 -12.93 -13.42
C TRP A 371 -31.56 -12.81 -14.75
N GLY A 372 -32.52 -13.71 -14.99
CA GLY A 372 -33.37 -13.72 -16.18
C GLY A 372 -34.55 -12.74 -16.13
N GLY A 373 -35.16 -12.46 -17.29
CA GLY A 373 -36.33 -11.57 -17.41
C GLY A 373 -36.05 -10.11 -17.07
N ALA A 374 -34.83 -9.64 -17.37
CA ALA A 374 -34.29 -8.34 -16.96
C ALA A 374 -34.40 -7.27 -18.05
N ASP A 375 -35.61 -7.06 -18.57
CA ASP A 375 -35.83 -6.03 -19.58
C ASP A 375 -35.63 -4.62 -18.99
N PRO A 376 -34.89 -3.74 -19.68
CA PRO A 376 -34.62 -2.39 -19.18
C PRO A 376 -35.88 -1.57 -18.95
N LEU A 377 -36.87 -1.71 -19.84
CA LEU A 377 -38.13 -0.96 -19.80
C LEU A 377 -39.33 -1.93 -19.66
N PRO A 378 -40.41 -1.52 -18.97
CA PRO A 378 -40.57 -0.29 -18.20
C PRO A 378 -39.64 -0.23 -16.96
N ALA A 379 -39.07 0.94 -16.68
CA ALA A 379 -38.15 1.15 -15.56
C ALA A 379 -38.86 0.97 -14.21
N ARG A 380 -40.13 1.39 -14.09
CA ARG A 380 -40.95 1.22 -12.87
C ARG A 380 -41.56 -0.18 -12.75
N ARG A 381 -40.71 -1.16 -12.48
CA ARG A 381 -41.10 -2.57 -12.28
C ARG A 381 -40.39 -3.19 -11.08
N ARG A 382 -41.04 -4.15 -10.42
CA ARG A 382 -40.41 -4.96 -9.37
C ARG A 382 -39.26 -5.80 -9.94
N ARG A 383 -38.06 -5.66 -9.39
CA ARG A 383 -36.83 -6.35 -9.81
C ARG A 383 -36.07 -6.92 -8.61
N ALA A 384 -35.56 -8.13 -8.78
CA ALA A 384 -34.48 -8.62 -7.93
C ALA A 384 -33.19 -7.83 -8.23
N TRP A 385 -32.23 -7.82 -7.31
CA TRP A 385 -31.01 -7.03 -7.49
C TRP A 385 -30.17 -7.49 -8.69
N GLY A 386 -30.11 -8.80 -8.96
CA GLY A 386 -29.47 -9.35 -10.15
C GLY A 386 -30.16 -8.90 -11.44
N GLN A 387 -31.50 -8.80 -11.44
CA GLN A 387 -32.25 -8.24 -12.57
C GLN A 387 -31.95 -6.75 -12.76
N ALA A 388 -31.73 -5.99 -11.68
CA ALA A 388 -31.34 -4.58 -11.77
C ALA A 388 -29.96 -4.42 -12.42
N VAL A 389 -28.97 -5.25 -12.06
CA VAL A 389 -27.63 -5.26 -12.67
C VAL A 389 -27.71 -5.66 -14.15
N VAL A 390 -28.42 -6.75 -14.48
CA VAL A 390 -28.56 -7.20 -15.87
C VAL A 390 -29.34 -6.19 -16.72
N ALA A 391 -30.38 -5.56 -16.18
CA ALA A 391 -31.13 -4.51 -16.86
C ALA A 391 -30.24 -3.28 -17.14
N ALA A 392 -29.37 -2.90 -16.20
CA ALA A 392 -28.40 -1.83 -16.40
C ALA A 392 -27.38 -2.17 -17.49
N LEU A 393 -26.82 -3.39 -17.46
CA LEU A 393 -25.89 -3.87 -18.50
C LEU A 393 -26.56 -3.94 -19.88
N ARG A 394 -27.80 -4.45 -19.96
CA ARG A 394 -28.58 -4.47 -21.21
C ARG A 394 -28.85 -3.06 -21.70
N LEU A 395 -29.24 -2.14 -20.82
CA LEU A 395 -29.48 -0.75 -21.21
C LEU A 395 -28.21 -0.10 -21.79
N CYS A 396 -27.06 -0.30 -21.14
CA CYS A 396 -25.77 0.17 -21.63
C CYS A 396 -25.44 -0.40 -23.02
N ARG A 397 -25.68 -1.70 -23.24
CA ARG A 397 -25.45 -2.35 -24.55
C ARG A 397 -26.38 -1.86 -25.65
N HIS A 398 -27.65 -1.58 -25.34
CA HIS A 398 -28.61 -1.06 -26.32
C HIS A 398 -28.41 0.43 -26.62
N ARG A 399 -27.79 1.18 -25.70
CA ARG A 399 -27.59 2.63 -25.79
C ARG A 399 -26.15 3.03 -25.46
N PRO A 400 -25.14 2.55 -26.20
CA PRO A 400 -23.73 2.79 -25.86
C PRO A 400 -23.38 4.27 -25.89
N GLY A 401 -23.92 5.06 -26.83
CA GLY A 401 -23.64 6.51 -26.92
C GLY A 401 -24.11 7.31 -25.71
N LEU A 402 -25.19 6.90 -25.04
CA LEU A 402 -25.67 7.55 -23.82
C LEU A 402 -24.70 7.31 -22.64
N PHE A 403 -24.29 6.05 -22.46
CA PHE A 403 -23.39 5.65 -21.38
C PHE A 403 -21.97 6.16 -21.62
N ALA A 404 -21.52 6.19 -22.88
CA ALA A 404 -20.28 6.85 -23.27
C ALA A 404 -20.34 8.35 -22.93
N GLY A 405 -21.47 9.03 -23.18
CA GLY A 405 -21.65 10.43 -22.77
C GLY A 405 -21.51 10.64 -21.26
N PHE A 406 -22.08 9.75 -20.44
CA PHE A 406 -21.90 9.80 -18.98
C PHE A 406 -20.46 9.51 -18.55
N ALA A 407 -19.82 8.50 -19.14
CA ALA A 407 -18.43 8.16 -18.85
C ALA A 407 -17.48 9.30 -19.24
N THR A 408 -17.65 9.92 -20.41
CA THR A 408 -16.84 11.06 -20.85
C THR A 408 -16.97 12.25 -19.91
N ALA A 409 -18.19 12.60 -19.49
CA ALA A 409 -18.40 13.67 -18.50
C ALA A 409 -17.70 13.37 -17.17
N PHE A 410 -17.76 12.10 -16.74
CA PHE A 410 -17.09 11.62 -15.53
C PHE A 410 -15.56 11.67 -15.66
N VAL A 411 -15.02 11.30 -16.83
CA VAL A 411 -13.57 11.35 -17.13
C VAL A 411 -13.07 12.79 -17.12
N VAL A 412 -13.75 13.71 -17.82
CA VAL A 412 -13.34 15.13 -17.90
C VAL A 412 -13.27 15.74 -16.51
N LEU A 413 -14.29 15.52 -15.68
CA LEU A 413 -14.35 16.11 -14.34
C LEU A 413 -13.26 15.56 -13.41
N SER A 414 -12.82 14.34 -13.66
CA SER A 414 -11.79 13.70 -12.85
C SER A 414 -10.38 13.96 -13.38
N LEU A 415 -10.20 14.22 -14.66
CA LEU A 415 -8.93 14.75 -15.18
C LEU A 415 -8.55 16.06 -14.46
N VAL A 416 -9.55 16.87 -14.10
CA VAL A 416 -9.35 18.08 -13.28
C VAL A 416 -8.86 17.74 -11.87
N THR A 417 -9.38 16.69 -11.22
CA THR A 417 -8.88 16.28 -9.89
C THR A 417 -7.44 15.81 -9.93
N VAL A 418 -7.02 15.20 -11.03
CA VAL A 418 -5.66 14.66 -11.21
C VAL A 418 -4.67 15.74 -11.46
N THR A 419 -4.98 16.66 -12.38
CA THR A 419 -4.07 17.79 -12.64
C THR A 419 -3.86 18.62 -11.38
N LEU A 420 -4.89 18.77 -10.55
CA LEU A 420 -4.76 19.38 -9.23
C LEU A 420 -3.84 18.58 -8.30
N ALA A 421 -3.98 17.25 -8.24
CA ALA A 421 -3.13 16.38 -7.43
C ALA A 421 -1.66 16.33 -7.91
N ASP A 422 -1.42 16.28 -9.21
CA ASP A 422 -0.08 16.28 -9.80
C ASP A 422 0.63 17.62 -9.56
N LEU A 423 -0.09 18.74 -9.69
CA LEU A 423 0.43 20.07 -9.36
C LEU A 423 0.82 20.18 -7.88
N GLN A 424 0.14 19.44 -7.01
CA GLN A 424 0.48 19.34 -5.59
C GLN A 424 1.71 18.45 -5.37
N ALA A 425 1.78 17.27 -5.99
CA ALA A 425 2.91 16.36 -5.87
C ALA A 425 4.23 16.94 -6.41
N ALA A 426 4.17 17.79 -7.45
CA ALA A 426 5.33 18.51 -7.97
C ALA A 426 5.90 19.52 -6.96
N ARG A 427 5.10 19.98 -5.98
CA ARG A 427 5.55 20.79 -4.85
C ARG A 427 5.88 19.85 -3.70
N ARG A 428 7.15 19.43 -3.64
CA ARG A 428 7.76 18.31 -2.87
C ARG A 428 7.48 18.15 -1.35
N ASP A 429 6.45 18.78 -0.77
CA ASP A 429 6.26 18.89 0.68
C ASP A 429 4.81 18.61 1.18
N ALA A 430 4.03 17.76 0.51
CA ALA A 430 2.62 17.54 0.85
C ALA A 430 2.29 16.10 1.29
N PRO A 431 1.76 15.89 2.51
CA PRO A 431 1.20 14.60 2.91
C PRO A 431 -0.09 14.30 2.13
N VAL A 432 -0.30 13.02 1.82
CA VAL A 432 -1.44 12.51 1.01
C VAL A 432 -2.65 12.15 1.89
N ASP A 433 -2.53 12.28 3.21
CA ASP A 433 -3.56 11.89 4.17
C ASP A 433 -4.28 13.10 4.80
N LEU A 434 -5.61 13.00 4.92
CA LEU A 434 -6.49 14.00 5.54
C LEU A 434 -6.35 14.05 7.07
N GLY A 435 -5.64 13.08 7.68
CA GLY A 435 -5.46 12.95 9.13
C GLY A 435 -4.09 13.32 9.69
N ALA A 436 -3.11 13.68 8.87
CA ALA A 436 -1.76 14.00 9.35
C ALA A 436 -1.73 15.35 10.10
N PRO A 437 -1.03 15.47 11.25
CA PRO A 437 -0.78 16.76 11.89
C PRO A 437 -0.13 17.71 10.90
N THR A 438 -0.81 18.83 10.60
CA THR A 438 -0.29 19.84 9.68
C THR A 438 0.62 20.80 10.44
N GLU A 439 1.80 20.32 10.83
CA GLU A 439 2.80 21.16 11.53
C GLU A 439 3.41 22.23 10.61
N THR A 440 3.21 22.11 9.29
CA THR A 440 3.72 23.04 8.27
C THR A 440 2.59 23.67 7.45
N ALA A 441 2.83 24.90 6.98
CA ALA A 441 1.90 25.60 6.09
C ALA A 441 1.64 24.83 4.78
N THR A 442 2.60 24.01 4.33
CA THR A 442 2.44 23.14 3.14
C THR A 442 1.46 21.99 3.40
N GLY A 443 1.48 21.40 4.60
CA GLY A 443 0.51 20.38 5.02
C GLY A 443 -0.93 20.89 5.03
N PHE A 444 -1.16 22.11 5.51
CA PHE A 444 -2.51 22.70 5.51
C PHE A 444 -3.12 22.83 4.11
N TRP A 445 -2.37 23.35 3.14
CA TRP A 445 -2.83 23.46 1.75
C TRP A 445 -3.06 22.11 1.10
N ALA A 446 -2.24 21.10 1.46
CA ALA A 446 -2.39 19.74 0.99
C ALA A 446 -3.71 19.10 1.46
N SER A 447 -4.04 19.23 2.75
CA SER A 447 -5.30 18.74 3.31
C SER A 447 -6.51 19.47 2.73
N LEU A 448 -6.41 20.80 2.49
CA LEU A 448 -7.48 21.57 1.86
C LEU A 448 -7.75 21.11 0.43
N LEU A 449 -6.69 20.81 -0.33
CA LEU A 449 -6.80 20.31 -1.69
C LEU A 449 -7.36 18.88 -1.73
N ALA A 450 -6.92 17.99 -0.83
CA ALA A 450 -7.49 16.65 -0.67
C ALA A 450 -9.00 16.70 -0.33
N LEU A 451 -9.41 17.65 0.52
CA LEU A 451 -10.81 17.90 0.82
C LEU A 451 -11.57 18.39 -0.42
N ALA A 452 -11.01 19.33 -1.18
CA ALA A 452 -11.61 19.84 -2.41
C ALA A 452 -11.80 18.74 -3.47
N VAL A 453 -10.79 17.88 -3.65
CA VAL A 453 -10.87 16.71 -4.54
C VAL A 453 -11.98 15.76 -4.08
N SER A 454 -12.05 15.45 -2.78
CA SER A 454 -13.09 14.58 -2.21
C SER A 454 -14.50 15.13 -2.44
N LEU A 455 -14.70 16.42 -2.19
CA LEU A 455 -15.98 17.11 -2.45
C LEU A 455 -16.35 17.11 -3.94
N LEU A 456 -15.36 17.27 -4.81
CA LEU A 456 -15.55 17.20 -6.26
C LEU A 456 -15.98 15.80 -6.69
N THR A 457 -15.31 14.74 -6.24
CA THR A 457 -15.68 13.34 -6.51
C THR A 457 -17.09 13.01 -6.03
N ILE A 458 -17.45 13.42 -4.81
CA ILE A 458 -18.81 13.25 -4.28
C ILE A 458 -19.84 13.97 -5.17
N SER A 459 -19.55 15.21 -5.56
CA SER A 459 -20.44 16.01 -6.42
C SER A 459 -20.62 15.36 -7.80
N THR A 460 -19.54 14.86 -8.40
CA THR A 460 -19.56 14.11 -9.66
C THR A 460 -20.49 12.90 -9.57
N TYR A 461 -20.39 12.11 -8.49
CA TYR A 461 -21.24 10.95 -8.29
C TYR A 461 -22.72 11.33 -8.12
N VAL A 462 -23.03 12.39 -7.38
CA VAL A 462 -24.40 12.89 -7.20
C VAL A 462 -25.00 13.33 -8.54
N VAL A 463 -24.23 14.08 -9.35
CA VAL A 463 -24.66 14.52 -10.68
C VAL A 463 -24.89 13.33 -11.60
N LEU A 464 -23.99 12.35 -11.61
CA LEU A 464 -24.13 11.12 -12.39
C LEU A 464 -25.41 10.37 -12.01
N LEU A 465 -25.64 10.15 -10.72
CA LEU A 465 -26.80 9.43 -10.22
C LEU A 465 -28.11 10.18 -10.57
N ALA A 466 -28.14 11.50 -10.45
CA ALA A 466 -29.28 12.33 -10.84
C ALA A 466 -29.53 12.29 -12.36
N ALA A 467 -28.48 12.35 -13.18
CA ALA A 467 -28.57 12.30 -14.64
C ALA A 467 -29.11 10.94 -15.11
N VAL A 468 -28.56 9.83 -14.58
CA VAL A 468 -29.03 8.48 -14.88
C VAL A 468 -30.48 8.28 -14.42
N THR A 469 -30.86 8.84 -13.26
CA THR A 469 -32.25 8.80 -12.79
C THR A 469 -33.19 9.52 -13.76
N THR A 470 -32.83 10.74 -14.15
CA THR A 470 -33.61 11.57 -15.07
C THR A 470 -33.75 10.87 -16.43
N THR A 471 -32.69 10.24 -16.92
CA THR A 471 -32.73 9.48 -18.17
C THR A 471 -33.65 8.27 -18.09
N LEU A 472 -33.54 7.47 -17.03
CA LEU A 472 -34.42 6.29 -16.88
C LEU A 472 -35.89 6.70 -16.72
N ASP A 473 -36.18 7.79 -16.00
CA ASP A 473 -37.55 8.30 -15.85
C ASP A 473 -38.13 8.80 -17.18
N GLN A 474 -37.33 9.47 -18.02
CA GLN A 474 -37.75 9.91 -19.35
C GLN A 474 -37.93 8.74 -20.33
N LEU A 475 -37.01 7.77 -20.33
CA LEU A 475 -37.10 6.57 -21.17
C LEU A 475 -38.35 5.74 -20.82
N ASP A 476 -38.70 5.66 -19.53
CA ASP A 476 -39.92 4.99 -19.06
C ASP A 476 -41.19 5.67 -19.59
N ARG A 477 -41.15 6.99 -19.81
CA ARG A 477 -42.25 7.78 -20.39
C ARG A 477 -42.24 7.82 -21.92
N GLY A 478 -41.32 7.12 -22.58
CA GLY A 478 -41.18 7.12 -24.04
C GLY A 478 -40.60 8.40 -24.64
N ALA A 479 -39.98 9.27 -23.83
CA ALA A 479 -39.37 10.50 -24.32
C ALA A 479 -37.99 10.24 -24.95
N PRO A 480 -37.58 11.00 -25.98
CA PRO A 480 -36.23 10.93 -26.52
C PRO A 480 -35.22 11.53 -25.51
N VAL A 481 -34.10 10.84 -25.30
CA VAL A 481 -33.10 11.25 -24.28
C VAL A 481 -31.69 11.25 -24.86
N THR A 482 -30.95 12.32 -24.57
CA THR A 482 -29.50 12.41 -24.76
C THR A 482 -28.81 12.76 -23.44
N ALA A 483 -27.53 12.43 -23.32
CA ALA A 483 -26.75 12.71 -22.11
C ALA A 483 -26.73 14.22 -21.78
N THR A 484 -26.60 15.07 -22.81
CA THR A 484 -26.58 16.54 -22.67
C THR A 484 -27.91 17.10 -22.16
N LEU A 485 -29.04 16.57 -22.65
CA LEU A 485 -30.37 16.97 -22.17
C LEU A 485 -30.57 16.58 -20.71
N ALA A 486 -30.18 15.37 -20.33
CA ALA A 486 -30.25 14.93 -18.94
C ALA A 486 -29.39 15.82 -18.03
N LEU A 487 -28.17 16.17 -18.45
CA LEU A 487 -27.29 17.06 -17.67
C LEU A 487 -27.88 18.47 -17.53
N ARG A 488 -28.42 19.05 -18.62
CA ARG A 488 -29.09 20.37 -18.55
C ARG A 488 -30.26 20.38 -17.58
N GLN A 489 -31.02 19.29 -17.50
CA GLN A 489 -32.15 19.19 -16.57
C GLN A 489 -31.69 18.99 -15.12
N VAL A 490 -30.59 18.27 -14.89
CA VAL A 490 -29.96 18.21 -13.56
C VAL A 490 -29.47 19.60 -13.14
N MET A 491 -28.85 20.33 -14.07
CA MET A 491 -28.37 21.69 -13.83
C MET A 491 -29.49 22.70 -13.59
N SER A 492 -30.68 22.54 -14.19
CA SER A 492 -31.82 23.42 -13.89
C SER A 492 -32.42 23.14 -12.52
N ASN A 493 -32.31 21.90 -12.02
CA ASN A 493 -32.82 21.48 -10.72
C ASN A 493 -31.71 21.20 -9.68
N TRP A 494 -30.61 21.95 -9.75
CA TRP A 494 -29.43 21.70 -8.91
C TRP A 494 -29.67 22.01 -7.42
N ARG A 495 -30.47 23.03 -7.09
CA ARG A 495 -30.65 23.48 -5.68
C ARG A 495 -31.22 22.38 -4.76
N PRO A 496 -32.30 21.66 -5.11
CA PRO A 496 -32.81 20.57 -4.28
C PRO A 496 -31.82 19.40 -4.16
N LEU A 497 -31.08 19.10 -5.24
CA LEU A 497 -30.08 18.02 -5.28
C LEU A 497 -28.90 18.33 -4.35
N THR A 498 -28.33 19.54 -4.47
CA THR A 498 -27.23 19.99 -3.61
C THR A 498 -27.66 20.01 -2.14
N ARG A 499 -28.86 20.51 -1.83
CA ARG A 499 -29.37 20.50 -0.45
C ARG A 499 -29.52 19.10 0.10
N ALA A 500 -30.06 18.15 -0.68
CA ALA A 500 -30.18 16.75 -0.27
C ALA A 500 -28.80 16.11 -0.04
N ALA A 501 -27.86 16.32 -0.96
CA ALA A 501 -26.51 15.79 -0.87
C ALA A 501 -25.73 16.34 0.33
N VAL A 502 -25.71 17.66 0.52
CA VAL A 502 -25.03 18.31 1.65
C VAL A 502 -25.59 17.81 2.98
N GLN A 503 -26.92 17.76 3.13
CA GLN A 503 -27.55 17.23 4.35
C GLN A 503 -27.26 15.73 4.56
N TYR A 504 -27.16 14.94 3.48
CA TYR A 504 -26.83 13.53 3.55
C TYR A 504 -25.39 13.32 4.04
N PHE A 505 -24.42 13.96 3.39
CA PHE A 505 -23.00 13.78 3.70
C PHE A 505 -22.58 14.46 5.00
N ALA A 506 -23.10 15.64 5.33
CA ALA A 506 -22.77 16.33 6.57
C ALA A 506 -23.20 15.52 7.81
N VAL A 507 -24.37 14.87 7.77
CA VAL A 507 -24.83 14.02 8.87
C VAL A 507 -23.99 12.75 8.96
N ILE A 508 -23.61 12.14 7.84
CA ILE A 508 -22.70 10.98 7.85
C ILE A 508 -21.35 11.37 8.44
N ALA A 509 -20.76 12.48 7.98
CA ALA A 509 -19.49 12.98 8.48
C ALA A 509 -19.53 13.23 9.99
N ALA A 510 -20.59 13.87 10.49
CA ALA A 510 -20.78 14.09 11.93
C ALA A 510 -20.91 12.77 12.72
N LEU A 511 -21.61 11.77 12.17
CA LEU A 511 -21.78 10.45 12.79
C LEU A 511 -20.53 9.57 12.68
N THR A 512 -19.58 9.87 11.79
CA THR A 512 -18.31 9.14 11.70
C THR A 512 -17.20 9.76 12.54
N LEU A 513 -17.43 10.90 13.19
CA LEU A 513 -16.46 11.51 14.13
C LEU A 513 -16.15 10.59 15.32
N PHE A 514 -17.10 9.77 15.75
CA PHE A 514 -16.91 8.80 16.83
C PHE A 514 -17.08 7.37 16.30
N VAL A 515 -16.13 6.49 16.61
CA VAL A 515 -16.17 5.07 16.20
C VAL A 515 -17.46 4.39 16.67
N ALA A 516 -17.92 4.71 17.88
CA ALA A 516 -19.16 4.17 18.46
C ALA A 516 -20.43 4.54 17.65
N THR A 517 -20.42 5.63 16.87
CA THR A 517 -21.57 6.07 16.08
C THR A 517 -21.54 5.60 14.62
N ILE A 518 -20.50 4.86 14.20
CA ILE A 518 -20.41 4.27 12.86
C ILE A 518 -21.63 3.38 12.51
N PRO A 519 -22.15 2.50 13.39
CA PRO A 519 -23.35 1.72 13.09
C PRO A 519 -24.57 2.60 12.78
N LEU A 520 -24.70 3.74 13.47
CA LEU A 520 -25.77 4.70 13.22
C LEU A 520 -25.56 5.44 11.89
N ALA A 521 -24.32 5.77 11.54
CA ALA A 521 -23.97 6.33 10.24
C ALA A 521 -24.36 5.38 9.09
N VAL A 522 -24.05 4.08 9.23
CA VAL A 522 -24.43 3.04 8.25
C VAL A 522 -25.95 2.92 8.13
N TYR A 523 -26.66 2.89 9.26
CA TYR A 523 -28.13 2.87 9.25
C TYR A 523 -28.70 4.11 8.53
N TYR A 524 -28.18 5.29 8.86
CA TYR A 524 -28.59 6.55 8.25
C TYR A 524 -28.35 6.56 6.73
N ALA A 525 -27.14 6.18 6.30
CA ALA A 525 -26.73 6.12 4.90
C ALA A 525 -27.68 5.23 4.08
N VAL A 526 -27.86 3.97 4.49
CA VAL A 526 -28.73 3.03 3.77
C VAL A 526 -30.19 3.51 3.75
N SER A 527 -30.70 4.03 4.87
CA SER A 527 -32.08 4.52 4.94
C SER A 527 -32.36 5.67 3.95
N ARG A 528 -31.33 6.43 3.59
CA ARG A 528 -31.41 7.64 2.76
C ARG A 528 -30.68 7.51 1.43
N ALA A 529 -30.25 6.31 1.06
CA ALA A 529 -29.48 6.05 -0.16
C ALA A 529 -30.20 6.47 -1.46
N PHE A 530 -31.53 6.52 -1.45
CA PHE A 530 -32.33 6.91 -2.63
C PHE A 530 -32.72 8.39 -2.64
N ALA A 531 -32.14 9.24 -1.78
CA ALA A 531 -32.49 10.66 -1.73
C ALA A 531 -32.24 11.39 -3.06
N VAL A 532 -31.12 11.10 -3.73
CA VAL A 532 -30.81 11.68 -5.06
C VAL A 532 -31.78 11.18 -6.13
N PRO A 533 -32.02 9.86 -6.30
CA PRO A 533 -33.05 9.37 -7.21
C PRO A 533 -34.45 9.95 -6.95
N VAL A 534 -34.85 10.08 -5.69
CA VAL A 534 -36.15 10.69 -5.33
C VAL A 534 -36.19 12.16 -5.74
N ALA A 535 -35.17 12.95 -5.41
CA ALA A 535 -35.13 14.37 -5.76
C ALA A 535 -35.15 14.59 -7.28
N ALA A 536 -34.47 13.72 -8.04
CA ALA A 536 -34.44 13.78 -9.50
C ALA A 536 -35.75 13.33 -10.16
N ALA A 537 -36.32 12.18 -9.76
CA ALA A 537 -37.51 11.60 -10.39
C ALA A 537 -38.86 12.16 -9.87
N GLU A 538 -38.94 12.55 -8.61
CA GLU A 538 -40.17 13.08 -7.99
C GLU A 538 -40.19 14.63 -7.92
N HIS A 539 -39.14 15.32 -8.40
CA HIS A 539 -39.03 16.79 -8.39
C HIS A 539 -39.31 17.45 -7.02
N CYS A 540 -38.87 16.81 -5.93
CA CYS A 540 -39.14 17.25 -4.56
C CYS A 540 -38.01 18.10 -3.94
N ARG A 541 -38.34 18.89 -2.92
CA ARG A 541 -37.35 19.60 -2.08
C ARG A 541 -36.40 18.59 -1.39
N GLY A 542 -35.14 18.99 -1.16
CA GLY A 542 -34.11 18.06 -0.67
C GLY A 542 -34.40 17.39 0.69
N SER A 543 -35.00 18.11 1.65
CA SER A 543 -35.41 17.50 2.93
C SER A 543 -36.57 16.52 2.77
N THR A 544 -37.52 16.80 1.87
CA THR A 544 -38.61 15.88 1.51
C THR A 544 -38.05 14.62 0.87
N ALA A 545 -37.04 14.75 0.01
CA ALA A 545 -36.40 13.60 -0.66
C ALA A 545 -35.72 12.65 0.34
N LEU A 546 -35.01 13.18 1.34
CA LEU A 546 -34.42 12.36 2.43
C LEU A 546 -35.49 11.64 3.25
N ARG A 547 -36.58 12.33 3.60
CA ARG A 547 -37.72 11.71 4.31
C ARG A 547 -38.37 10.62 3.48
N ARG A 548 -38.58 10.88 2.19
CA ARG A 548 -39.17 9.93 1.23
C ARG A 548 -38.30 8.70 1.06
N SER A 549 -36.99 8.84 0.88
CA SER A 549 -36.05 7.71 0.85
C SER A 549 -36.16 6.85 2.13
N ARG A 550 -36.22 7.48 3.31
CA ARG A 550 -36.36 6.75 4.58
C ARG A 550 -37.63 5.89 4.62
N MET A 551 -38.74 6.37 4.08
CA MET A 551 -39.98 5.59 4.02
C MET A 551 -39.89 4.43 3.03
N LEU A 552 -39.24 4.62 1.88
CA LEU A 552 -39.01 3.56 0.88
C LEU A 552 -38.19 2.40 1.44
N VAL A 553 -37.29 2.67 2.38
CA VAL A 553 -36.39 1.68 3.00
C VAL A 553 -36.95 1.13 4.33
N ARG A 554 -37.92 1.82 4.97
CA ARG A 554 -38.47 1.43 6.28
C ARG A 554 -39.05 0.02 6.23
N GLY A 555 -38.67 -0.82 7.21
CA GLY A 555 -39.09 -2.22 7.29
C GLY A 555 -38.42 -3.17 6.28
N ARG A 556 -37.55 -2.66 5.39
CA ARG A 556 -36.85 -3.44 4.36
C ARG A 556 -35.36 -3.08 4.27
N TRP A 557 -34.77 -2.67 5.40
CA TRP A 557 -33.41 -2.15 5.46
C TRP A 557 -32.40 -3.15 4.88
N TRP A 558 -32.39 -4.41 5.33
CA TRP A 558 -31.49 -5.45 4.82
C TRP A 558 -31.69 -5.76 3.33
N ARG A 559 -32.94 -5.72 2.85
CA ARG A 559 -33.28 -5.90 1.42
C ARG A 559 -32.86 -4.71 0.54
N THR A 560 -32.38 -3.63 1.15
CA THR A 560 -31.81 -2.47 0.47
C THR A 560 -30.30 -2.43 0.67
N ALA A 561 -29.83 -2.58 1.91
CA ALA A 561 -28.42 -2.55 2.29
C ALA A 561 -27.58 -3.53 1.49
N VAL A 562 -27.96 -4.81 1.47
CA VAL A 562 -27.16 -5.88 0.85
C VAL A 562 -27.06 -5.69 -0.67
N PRO A 563 -28.18 -5.54 -1.42
CA PRO A 563 -28.11 -5.22 -2.85
C PRO A 563 -27.32 -3.95 -3.17
N LEU A 564 -27.51 -2.90 -2.38
CA LEU A 564 -26.83 -1.62 -2.60
C LEU A 564 -25.32 -1.79 -2.41
N ALA A 565 -24.89 -2.44 -1.33
CA ALA A 565 -23.48 -2.72 -1.07
C ALA A 565 -22.85 -3.57 -2.18
N ILE A 566 -23.55 -4.61 -2.67
CA ILE A 566 -23.07 -5.43 -3.79
C ILE A 566 -22.93 -4.61 -5.06
N ILE A 567 -23.95 -3.84 -5.45
CA ILE A 567 -23.93 -3.07 -6.71
C ILE A 567 -22.88 -1.98 -6.70
N VAL A 568 -22.82 -1.20 -5.61
CA VAL A 568 -21.82 -0.14 -5.46
C VAL A 568 -20.43 -0.77 -5.38
N GLY A 569 -20.26 -1.84 -4.59
CA GLY A 569 -19.01 -2.58 -4.48
C GLY A 569 -18.50 -3.10 -5.83
N LEU A 570 -19.34 -3.75 -6.62
CA LEU A 570 -18.99 -4.23 -7.98
C LEU A 570 -18.51 -3.09 -8.89
N GLY A 571 -19.16 -1.93 -8.82
CA GLY A 571 -18.72 -0.75 -9.56
C GLY A 571 -17.35 -0.25 -9.09
N LEU A 572 -17.13 -0.18 -7.77
CA LEU A 572 -15.91 0.34 -7.18
C LEU A 572 -14.69 -0.56 -7.44
N ILE A 573 -14.86 -1.88 -7.40
CA ILE A 573 -13.74 -2.84 -7.56
C ILE A 573 -13.39 -3.13 -9.02
N ALA A 574 -14.24 -2.78 -9.99
CA ALA A 574 -14.05 -3.14 -11.40
C ALA A 574 -12.71 -2.62 -11.96
N GLY A 575 -12.38 -1.34 -11.69
CA GLY A 575 -11.09 -0.75 -12.04
C GLY A 575 -9.92 -1.42 -11.31
N PRO A 576 -9.90 -1.40 -9.96
CA PRO A 576 -8.88 -2.04 -9.14
C PRO A 576 -8.55 -3.47 -9.54
N VAL A 577 -9.55 -4.35 -9.69
CA VAL A 577 -9.36 -5.76 -10.04
C VAL A 577 -8.70 -5.90 -11.42
N ALA A 578 -9.16 -5.15 -12.41
CA ALA A 578 -8.55 -5.17 -13.73
C ALA A 578 -7.11 -4.64 -13.71
N GLY A 579 -6.85 -3.54 -13.00
CA GLY A 579 -5.50 -2.99 -12.89
C GLY A 579 -4.54 -3.89 -12.10
N ILE A 580 -4.98 -4.55 -11.03
CA ILE A 580 -4.19 -5.56 -10.32
C ILE A 580 -3.87 -6.74 -11.24
N THR A 581 -4.85 -7.18 -12.05
CA THR A 581 -4.64 -8.26 -13.03
C THR A 581 -3.58 -7.88 -14.07
N LEU A 582 -3.62 -6.64 -14.57
CA LEU A 582 -2.61 -6.11 -15.48
C LEU A 582 -1.24 -5.97 -14.79
N LEU A 583 -1.21 -5.52 -13.53
CA LEU A 583 0.01 -5.34 -12.76
C LEU A 583 0.77 -6.66 -12.56
N LEU A 584 0.04 -7.74 -12.28
CA LEU A 584 0.61 -9.07 -12.06
C LEU A 584 0.90 -9.83 -13.37
N GLY A 585 0.22 -9.49 -14.46
CA GLY A 585 0.32 -10.21 -15.74
C GLY A 585 1.17 -9.54 -16.81
N THR A 586 1.65 -8.31 -16.60
CA THR A 586 2.36 -7.52 -17.63
C THR A 586 3.43 -6.62 -17.01
N ASP A 587 4.40 -6.17 -17.79
CA ASP A 587 5.43 -5.20 -17.37
C ASP A 587 5.03 -3.73 -17.60
N LEU A 588 3.73 -3.44 -17.75
CA LEU A 588 3.28 -2.07 -18.01
C LEU A 588 3.64 -1.13 -16.83
N PRO A 589 3.95 0.15 -17.11
CA PRO A 589 4.19 1.14 -16.05
C PRO A 589 2.95 1.34 -15.17
N ALA A 590 3.18 1.58 -13.87
CA ALA A 590 2.14 1.84 -12.88
C ALA A 590 1.13 2.92 -13.31
N THR A 591 1.61 4.01 -13.92
CA THR A 591 0.77 5.09 -14.45
C THR A 591 -0.21 4.59 -15.51
N LEU A 592 0.25 3.76 -16.45
CA LEU A 592 -0.60 3.24 -17.51
C LEU A 592 -1.66 2.27 -16.95
N ILE A 593 -1.28 1.44 -15.97
CA ILE A 593 -2.21 0.55 -15.26
C ILE A 593 -3.31 1.36 -14.57
N ASN A 594 -2.95 2.44 -13.87
CA ASN A 594 -3.91 3.31 -13.21
C ASN A 594 -4.80 4.05 -14.22
N VAL A 595 -4.31 4.42 -15.41
CA VAL A 595 -5.14 4.97 -16.50
C VAL A 595 -6.17 3.95 -17.00
N VAL A 596 -5.76 2.70 -17.26
CA VAL A 596 -6.68 1.65 -17.72
C VAL A 596 -7.74 1.35 -16.65
N SER A 597 -7.32 1.20 -15.40
CA SER A 597 -8.21 1.02 -14.25
C SER A 597 -9.24 2.14 -14.12
N SER A 598 -8.77 3.38 -14.27
CA SER A 598 -9.57 4.59 -14.24
C SER A 598 -10.64 4.64 -15.34
N LEU A 599 -10.27 4.24 -16.57
CA LEU A 599 -11.21 4.16 -17.69
C LEU A 599 -12.28 3.09 -17.44
N LEU A 600 -11.89 1.93 -16.92
CA LEU A 600 -12.83 0.87 -16.57
C LEU A 600 -13.76 1.28 -15.43
N PHE A 601 -13.26 1.99 -14.43
CA PHE A 601 -14.05 2.58 -13.36
C PHE A 601 -15.07 3.60 -13.90
N ALA A 602 -14.64 4.50 -14.79
CA ALA A 602 -15.51 5.49 -15.42
C ALA A 602 -16.62 4.87 -16.28
N LEU A 603 -16.37 3.70 -16.87
CA LEU A 603 -17.38 2.91 -17.59
C LEU A 603 -18.30 2.14 -16.65
N ALA A 604 -17.79 1.63 -15.53
CA ALA A 604 -18.56 0.85 -14.56
C ALA A 604 -19.52 1.71 -13.72
N MET A 605 -19.13 2.93 -13.36
CA MET A 605 -19.92 3.81 -12.48
C MET A 605 -21.32 4.17 -13.03
N PRO A 606 -21.50 4.52 -14.33
CA PRO A 606 -22.83 4.73 -14.90
C PRO A 606 -23.72 3.47 -14.86
N ILE A 607 -23.12 2.28 -15.05
CA ILE A 607 -23.84 0.99 -14.99
C ILE A 607 -24.29 0.71 -13.55
N ALA A 608 -23.39 0.89 -12.58
CA ALA A 608 -23.72 0.75 -11.16
C ALA A 608 -24.82 1.75 -10.75
N SER A 609 -24.72 3.00 -11.19
CA SER A 609 -25.74 4.04 -10.95
C SER A 609 -27.10 3.64 -11.53
N ALA A 610 -27.15 3.11 -12.75
CA ALA A 610 -28.39 2.62 -13.35
C ALA A 610 -29.00 1.47 -12.56
N ALA A 611 -28.18 0.54 -12.06
CA ALA A 611 -28.64 -0.56 -11.21
C ALA A 611 -29.18 -0.06 -9.85
N VAL A 612 -28.58 0.98 -9.25
CA VAL A 612 -29.11 1.67 -8.06
C VAL A 612 -30.45 2.33 -8.35
N VAL A 613 -30.60 2.97 -9.51
CA VAL A 613 -31.88 3.60 -9.91
C VAL A 613 -32.98 2.55 -10.13
N TYR A 614 -32.67 1.40 -10.72
CA TYR A 614 -33.63 0.29 -10.80
C TYR A 614 -34.04 -0.24 -9.42
N LEU A 615 -33.11 -0.31 -8.46
CA LEU A 615 -33.45 -0.65 -7.07
C LEU A 615 -34.38 0.41 -6.46
N TYR A 616 -34.14 1.69 -6.71
CA TYR A 616 -35.04 2.77 -6.30
C TYR A 616 -36.45 2.56 -6.87
N PHE A 617 -36.57 2.33 -8.18
CA PHE A 617 -37.88 2.13 -8.82
C PHE A 617 -38.62 0.89 -8.26
N ASP A 618 -37.92 -0.22 -7.99
CA ASP A 618 -38.54 -1.37 -7.32
C ASP A 618 -39.15 -0.98 -5.96
N ARG A 619 -38.46 -0.14 -5.17
CA ARG A 619 -39.01 0.35 -3.89
C ARG A 619 -40.18 1.30 -4.09
N ALA A 620 -40.07 2.23 -5.05
CA ALA A 620 -41.10 3.22 -5.32
C ALA A 620 -42.44 2.60 -5.75
N VAL A 621 -42.40 1.51 -6.54
CA VAL A 621 -43.59 0.75 -6.94
C VAL A 621 -44.34 0.17 -5.73
N SER A 622 -43.65 -0.12 -4.62
CA SER A 622 -44.31 -0.64 -3.41
C SER A 622 -45.04 0.43 -2.59
N LEU A 623 -44.76 1.72 -2.80
CA LEU A 623 -45.28 2.84 -2.00
C LEU A 623 -45.52 4.07 -2.89
N PRO A 624 -46.55 4.08 -3.77
CA PRO A 624 -46.75 5.15 -4.76
C PRO A 624 -47.09 6.54 -4.15
N GLY A 625 -47.52 6.62 -2.89
CA GLY A 625 -47.85 7.90 -2.24
C GLY A 625 -46.60 8.71 -1.87
N SER A 626 -46.38 9.84 -2.55
CA SER A 626 -45.39 10.86 -2.14
C SER A 626 -46.01 11.83 -1.12
N PRO A 627 -45.41 12.06 0.06
CA PRO A 627 -45.85 13.14 0.94
C PRO A 627 -45.31 14.46 0.40
N GLY A 628 -46.11 15.10 -0.45
CA GLY A 628 -45.74 16.37 -1.09
C GLY A 628 -46.67 16.81 -2.21
N SER A 629 -47.58 15.97 -2.71
CA SER A 629 -48.54 16.32 -3.76
C SER A 629 -49.65 17.31 -3.33
N GLY A 630 -49.51 17.96 -2.16
CA GLY A 630 -50.46 18.91 -1.63
C GLY A 630 -50.11 20.39 -1.87
N GLU A 631 -48.97 20.72 -2.48
CA GLU A 631 -48.50 22.12 -2.63
C GLU A 631 -48.38 22.60 -4.11
N MET A 632 -48.89 21.86 -5.10
CA MET A 632 -49.02 22.39 -6.47
C MET A 632 -50.49 22.41 -6.93
N PRO A 633 -51.03 23.54 -7.40
CA PRO A 633 -52.32 23.57 -8.08
C PRO A 633 -52.18 22.79 -9.41
N ASP A 634 -53.07 21.81 -9.61
CA ASP A 634 -53.31 21.07 -10.86
C ASP A 634 -52.09 20.74 -11.75
N ALA A 635 -51.33 19.72 -11.35
CA ALA A 635 -50.70 18.83 -12.31
C ALA A 635 -51.46 17.50 -12.28
N ARG A 636 -52.07 17.11 -13.41
CA ARG A 636 -52.84 15.87 -13.61
C ARG A 636 -52.26 14.70 -12.79
N ARG A 637 -53.10 14.14 -11.90
CA ARG A 637 -52.84 12.89 -11.19
C ARG A 637 -52.49 11.79 -12.19
N THR A 638 -51.29 11.22 -12.08
CA THR A 638 -50.74 10.21 -13.00
C THR A 638 -50.57 8.86 -12.32
N TYR A 639 -51.66 8.20 -11.92
CA TYR A 639 -51.62 6.76 -11.61
C TYR A 639 -52.97 6.10 -11.97
N PRO A 640 -53.01 5.13 -12.91
CA PRO A 640 -54.12 4.20 -13.01
C PRO A 640 -54.08 3.25 -11.82
N ARG A 641 -55.25 3.03 -11.21
CA ARG A 641 -55.47 2.05 -10.16
C ARG A 641 -55.97 0.78 -10.85
N ASP A 642 -55.08 -0.13 -11.23
CA ASP A 642 -55.53 -1.45 -11.67
C ASP A 642 -56.03 -2.22 -10.45
N GLY A 643 -57.35 -2.43 -10.43
CA GLY A 643 -58.03 -3.26 -9.43
C GLY A 643 -59.14 -2.54 -8.67
N ASP A 644 -60.21 -2.14 -9.37
CA ASP A 644 -61.55 -2.15 -8.79
C ASP A 644 -62.56 -2.49 -9.89
N GLY A 645 -62.70 -3.80 -10.14
CA GLY A 645 -63.77 -4.35 -10.95
C GLY A 645 -64.90 -4.76 -10.03
N SER A 646 -65.69 -3.80 -9.54
CA SER A 646 -67.02 -4.07 -9.01
C SER A 646 -68.01 -3.97 -10.17
N VAL A 647 -68.32 -5.12 -10.76
CA VAL A 647 -69.44 -5.29 -11.68
C VAL A 647 -70.72 -5.08 -10.88
N GLU A 648 -71.36 -3.93 -11.10
CA GLU A 648 -72.69 -3.63 -10.59
C GLU A 648 -73.70 -4.40 -11.46
N HIS A 649 -74.28 -5.47 -10.91
CA HIS A 649 -75.37 -6.22 -11.53
C HIS A 649 -76.69 -5.49 -11.23
N ASP A 650 -77.23 -4.82 -12.26
CA ASP A 650 -78.65 -4.45 -12.31
C ASP A 650 -79.51 -5.71 -12.35
N LEU A 651 -80.34 -5.91 -11.31
CA LEU A 651 -81.43 -6.89 -11.27
C LEU A 651 -82.77 -6.13 -11.30
N PRO A 652 -83.75 -6.53 -12.12
CA PRO A 652 -85.03 -5.84 -12.24
C PRO A 652 -86.00 -6.18 -11.11
N SER A 653 -86.89 -5.23 -10.80
CA SER A 653 -87.93 -5.35 -9.78
C SER A 653 -89.00 -6.38 -10.13
N VAL A 654 -89.18 -7.38 -9.27
CA VAL A 654 -90.34 -8.29 -9.29
C VAL A 654 -91.44 -7.71 -8.39
N ARG A 655 -92.61 -7.45 -9.00
CA ARG A 655 -93.90 -7.31 -8.34
C ARG A 655 -94.34 -8.66 -7.76
N SER A 656 -94.90 -8.65 -6.56
CA SER A 656 -96.00 -9.57 -6.23
C SER A 656 -96.93 -8.93 -5.20
N ASP A 657 -98.17 -8.74 -5.62
CA ASP A 657 -99.34 -8.65 -4.75
C ASP A 657 -99.48 -9.91 -3.88
N SER A 658 -100.00 -9.71 -2.66
CA SER A 658 -100.72 -10.63 -1.74
C SER A 658 -100.18 -10.52 -0.32
#